data_AF-A0A0D2D3C1-F1
#
_entry.id   AF-A0A0D2D3C1-F1
#
_cell.length_a   1.000
_cell.length_b   1.000
_cell.length_c   1.000
_cell.angle_alpha   90.00
_cell.angle_beta   90.00
_cell.angle_gamma   90.00
#
_symmetry.space_group_name_H-M   'P 1'
#
loop_
_entity.id
_entity.type
_entity.pdbx_description
1 polymer ?
#
loop_
_entity_poly.entity_id
_entity_poly.type
_entity_poly.pdbx_seq_one_letter_code
_entity_poly.pdbx_strand_id
1 'polypeptide(L)'
;MSPSAVNETAAQQAVKYIQALADKFPEPCGATEAWRDVDDVAYALSQVSLFTPRPIKIVAIGAGIGGLAIAHAVESGKLPGAELTIYEKDSGIGGTWFENRYPGCACDIPAHNYQFSWAPNPYWKAFYADRSDIYNYVQGVAEQNNLNQYIQLCHKVTKAEWNEEKQKWQVTVRKMDGRDIAVSSPGITEGEIEETINTECDILINATGFFNNWKWPAIPDRESFKGQLLHSAAWSKDAEKSLDGKTVALIGNGSSGIQILPAIIDRVSKIYVHVRSATWVTTGLAEKFAGPNGSNLVFSEEQKRKWAENPEEYLEYRKEVENSMSSRFRLYMAGSKIQEAARKFSTESMTNKLTAGGKPELAKLLLPTFEVGCRRPTPGNGYLEALCSDKCEVVWGEVAAFTPDGLRTASGAVSKVDAIICATGFDLSCVPRFPIIGRNKINLQDAWRTNPESYLSVTAADMPNYFTILGPASPLGHGSLVPSIEFVTSYICDIIRKLQTQNYSSVCPKAHIPRAYQKQALAWLERTVWASDCASTFKNGTVDGKLVSLHPGSRLHMFELLSTPRYEDFDWTSLSPDEDLAFAWLGNGFTIDEDDAYYKGGQADLTYFLNPPPGSKNELHPNFQVFPSFSTVLSQKGENNELVDFYANFDKNSSGAPIPGVPKLDVTRMVDGGKGISFFKPLPPTSVGRHFEQRMKVIGVYDKGKAGAIVQTQTDMVDTETNEVYTRVIGNNFYVGQGGWGGPKGSSPVYAPPKRDPDLSYPLITTEETALLYRLNGDTNPLHAVPEPGRKMGFKGVIIHGLWTYNATLYAVLKVAGNSQAENIKSFEAKFASPLNPGDTATVQVWRLGICDEDGFGEVSCRQYDSHRQEPHTGNIIQEQGQDPDPDLKLNGSFFVSLKMSSRQKIRTGLTDLFGVKHPVMLAGMGVAAGPRLAAAVTNAGGIGVIGGHGYNPDGLREQIDELKAHLVDKDAPFGVDILLPQVGGNARKTNYDYTAGKLMELIDVVVQSKARVFVSAIGVPPRAAVDRLHAGGVLYMNMIGHPKHVQKCLDLDVDILCAQGGEAGGHTSDIPFSVLIPAAAKLLKGKKSKMTGMNVQLVAAGGVSSGESLAAALMLGASGVWVGTRFIVAHEAGASKAHQEAVLSATHDDTMRSVIFSGRPLRIRKTPYILNWEEKRQDEIKALTANGILPVQHDAEQHPDDEDILDNIHPFLMGIVAGEVNHRSSAREIVDELVDGAAERLRLGSVSLVNESKL
;
A
#
# COMPACT_ATOMS: atom_id res chain seq x y z
N MET A 1 -27.64 -5.99 -47.36
CA MET A 1 -28.43 -5.02 -46.57
C MET A 1 -29.40 -4.32 -47.52
N SER A 2 -30.69 -4.30 -47.21
CA SER A 2 -31.71 -3.67 -48.06
C SER A 2 -31.63 -2.13 -48.01
N PRO A 3 -32.08 -1.40 -49.04
CA PRO A 3 -31.90 0.05 -49.16
C PRO A 3 -32.76 0.94 -48.25
N SER A 4 -33.48 0.38 -47.27
CA SER A 4 -34.45 1.11 -46.43
C SER A 4 -33.91 1.62 -45.09
N ALA A 5 -32.67 1.29 -44.70
CA ALA A 5 -32.13 1.58 -43.37
C ALA A 5 -31.45 2.96 -43.20
N VAL A 6 -31.48 3.84 -44.22
CA VAL A 6 -30.56 5.00 -44.29
C VAL A 6 -31.05 6.25 -43.52
N ASN A 7 -32.31 6.30 -43.06
CA ASN A 7 -32.92 7.51 -42.48
C ASN A 7 -33.61 7.35 -41.11
N GLU A 8 -33.39 6.25 -40.36
CA GLU A 8 -33.99 6.11 -39.03
C GLU A 8 -33.33 7.06 -38.00
N THR A 9 -34.13 7.78 -37.21
CA THR A 9 -33.65 8.64 -36.10
C THR A 9 -33.21 7.79 -34.90
N ALA A 10 -32.45 8.37 -33.96
CA ALA A 10 -32.06 7.68 -32.73
C ALA A 10 -33.27 7.14 -31.93
N ALA A 11 -34.38 7.89 -31.90
CA ALA A 11 -35.61 7.47 -31.23
C ALA A 11 -36.25 6.24 -31.90
N GLN A 12 -36.38 6.24 -33.23
CA GLN A 12 -36.93 5.11 -33.99
C GLN A 12 -36.11 3.83 -33.81
N GLN A 13 -34.78 3.96 -33.78
CA GLN A 13 -33.89 2.82 -33.55
C GLN A 13 -34.01 2.29 -32.12
N ALA A 14 -34.13 3.17 -31.12
CA ALA A 14 -34.37 2.78 -29.75
C ALA A 14 -35.70 2.01 -29.61
N VAL A 15 -36.80 2.53 -30.15
CA VAL A 15 -38.12 1.87 -30.14
C VAL A 15 -38.04 0.46 -30.73
N LYS A 16 -37.47 0.33 -31.93
CA LYS A 16 -37.33 -0.95 -32.63
C LYS A 16 -36.50 -1.97 -31.84
N TYR A 17 -35.41 -1.52 -31.22
CA TYR A 17 -34.57 -2.39 -30.39
C TYR A 17 -35.30 -2.84 -29.13
N ILE A 18 -35.92 -1.90 -28.41
CA ILE A 18 -36.61 -2.16 -27.15
C ILE A 18 -37.80 -3.11 -27.39
N GLN A 19 -38.59 -2.89 -28.45
CA GLN A 19 -39.68 -3.78 -28.84
C GLN A 19 -39.18 -5.21 -29.14
N ALA A 20 -38.10 -5.34 -29.91
CA ALA A 20 -37.52 -6.66 -30.21
C ALA A 20 -36.93 -7.36 -28.97
N LEU A 21 -36.58 -6.60 -27.92
CA LEU A 21 -36.17 -7.14 -26.63
C LEU A 21 -37.38 -7.57 -25.79
N ALA A 22 -38.44 -6.75 -25.76
CA ALA A 22 -39.69 -7.04 -25.07
C ALA A 22 -40.33 -8.35 -25.55
N ASP A 23 -40.29 -8.63 -26.85
CA ASP A 23 -40.78 -9.90 -27.44
C ASP A 23 -40.10 -11.16 -26.87
N LYS A 24 -38.95 -11.03 -26.19
CA LYS A 24 -38.21 -12.14 -25.58
C LYS A 24 -38.57 -12.39 -24.11
N PHE A 25 -39.31 -11.48 -23.46
CA PHE A 25 -39.65 -11.54 -22.03
C PHE A 25 -41.16 -11.30 -21.80
N PRO A 26 -42.03 -12.26 -22.17
CA PRO A 26 -43.44 -11.97 -22.43
C PRO A 26 -44.36 -11.69 -21.22
N GLU A 27 -44.00 -11.94 -19.95
CA GLU A 27 -44.90 -11.71 -18.79
C GLU A 27 -44.19 -11.47 -17.44
N PRO A 28 -44.30 -10.25 -16.85
CA PRO A 28 -45.29 -10.17 -15.78
C PRO A 28 -46.10 -8.86 -15.66
N CYS A 29 -45.84 -7.81 -16.45
CA CYS A 29 -46.64 -6.58 -16.47
C CYS A 29 -46.66 -6.01 -17.90
N GLY A 30 -47.81 -6.04 -18.56
CA GLY A 30 -47.95 -5.53 -19.92
C GLY A 30 -47.54 -4.06 -20.04
N ALA A 31 -47.32 -3.61 -21.29
CA ALA A 31 -47.02 -2.21 -21.58
C ALA A 31 -48.01 -1.26 -20.90
N THR A 32 -47.55 -0.07 -20.54
CA THR A 32 -48.47 0.97 -20.05
C THR A 32 -49.29 1.50 -21.24
N GLU A 33 -50.46 0.90 -21.45
CA GLU A 33 -51.33 1.18 -22.61
C GLU A 33 -51.72 2.65 -22.75
N ALA A 34 -51.71 3.41 -21.65
CA ALA A 34 -51.92 4.85 -21.67
C ALA A 34 -50.90 5.61 -22.54
N TRP A 35 -49.72 5.03 -22.83
CA TRP A 35 -48.69 5.64 -23.67
C TRP A 35 -48.75 5.24 -25.14
N ARG A 36 -49.56 4.23 -25.51
CA ARG A 36 -49.56 3.63 -26.86
C ARG A 36 -49.76 4.65 -27.98
N ASP A 37 -50.69 5.59 -27.78
CA ASP A 37 -51.02 6.64 -28.75
C ASP A 37 -50.47 8.02 -28.35
N VAL A 38 -49.59 8.08 -27.33
CA VAL A 38 -49.00 9.31 -26.79
C VAL A 38 -47.56 9.47 -27.26
N ASP A 39 -46.70 8.47 -27.01
CA ASP A 39 -45.29 8.52 -27.40
C ASP A 39 -44.70 7.11 -27.58
N ASP A 40 -44.15 6.85 -28.77
CA ASP A 40 -43.63 5.53 -29.15
C ASP A 40 -42.45 5.09 -28.26
N VAL A 41 -41.57 6.02 -27.85
CA VAL A 41 -40.41 5.72 -27.00
C VAL A 41 -40.89 5.36 -25.59
N ALA A 42 -41.79 6.15 -25.00
CA ALA A 42 -42.35 5.85 -23.70
C ALA A 42 -43.13 4.53 -23.68
N TYR A 43 -43.92 4.26 -24.72
CA TYR A 43 -44.64 3.00 -24.85
C TYR A 43 -43.68 1.80 -24.96
N ALA A 44 -42.62 1.91 -25.77
CA ALA A 44 -41.60 0.87 -25.88
C ALA A 44 -40.87 0.65 -24.53
N LEU A 45 -40.45 1.71 -23.86
CA LEU A 45 -39.75 1.61 -22.57
C LEU A 45 -40.60 0.98 -21.49
N SER A 46 -41.91 1.23 -21.47
CA SER A 46 -42.84 0.62 -20.52
C SER A 46 -42.92 -0.92 -20.63
N GLN A 47 -42.29 -1.53 -21.64
CA GLN A 47 -42.26 -2.97 -21.87
C GLN A 47 -40.98 -3.65 -21.38
N VAL A 48 -39.99 -2.89 -20.90
CA VAL A 48 -38.70 -3.43 -20.43
C VAL A 48 -38.38 -2.96 -19.02
N SER A 49 -37.52 -3.71 -18.34
CA SER A 49 -37.08 -3.39 -16.98
C SER A 49 -36.28 -2.10 -16.88
N LEU A 50 -36.34 -1.49 -15.70
CA LEU A 50 -35.58 -0.32 -15.29
C LEU A 50 -34.10 -0.47 -15.66
N PHE A 51 -33.54 0.58 -16.26
CA PHE A 51 -32.14 0.65 -16.68
C PHE A 51 -31.69 -0.40 -17.71
N THR A 52 -32.62 -1.00 -18.45
CA THR A 52 -32.29 -1.82 -19.62
C THR A 52 -31.43 -1.02 -20.60
N PRO A 53 -30.19 -1.45 -20.89
CA PRO A 53 -29.30 -0.67 -21.75
C PRO A 53 -29.64 -0.83 -23.22
N ARG A 54 -29.90 0.29 -23.91
CA ARG A 54 -29.94 0.29 -25.38
C ARG A 54 -28.53 0.17 -25.98
N PRO A 55 -28.36 -0.46 -27.14
CA PRO A 55 -27.08 -0.52 -27.84
C PRO A 55 -26.68 0.90 -28.26
N ILE A 56 -25.36 1.13 -28.25
CA ILE A 56 -24.74 2.38 -28.65
C ILE A 56 -23.56 2.04 -29.56
N LYS A 57 -23.47 2.71 -30.69
CA LYS A 57 -22.34 2.60 -31.59
C LYS A 57 -21.31 3.69 -31.28
N ILE A 58 -20.07 3.27 -31.05
CA ILE A 58 -18.94 4.10 -30.66
C ILE A 58 -17.89 4.04 -31.77
N VAL A 59 -17.47 5.21 -32.24
CA VAL A 59 -16.24 5.34 -33.04
C VAL A 59 -15.18 6.01 -32.17
N ALA A 60 -14.08 5.31 -31.93
CA ALA A 60 -12.89 5.89 -31.32
C ALA A 60 -11.78 6.07 -32.36
N ILE A 61 -10.91 7.06 -32.13
CA ILE A 61 -9.88 7.46 -33.10
C ILE A 61 -8.50 7.38 -32.44
N GLY A 62 -7.67 6.45 -32.90
CA GLY A 62 -6.32 6.16 -32.39
C GLY A 62 -6.27 4.91 -31.51
N ALA A 63 -5.37 3.99 -31.84
CA ALA A 63 -5.14 2.71 -31.14
C ALA A 63 -3.90 2.78 -30.21
N GLY A 64 -3.75 3.90 -29.50
CA GLY A 64 -2.83 4.03 -28.37
C GLY A 64 -3.46 3.57 -27.04
N ILE A 65 -2.79 3.88 -25.92
CA ILE A 65 -3.28 3.57 -24.56
C ILE A 65 -4.73 4.06 -24.34
N GLY A 66 -5.08 5.24 -24.84
CA GLY A 66 -6.45 5.78 -24.75
C GLY A 66 -7.51 4.93 -25.46
N GLY A 67 -7.27 4.55 -26.72
CA GLY A 67 -8.18 3.70 -27.49
C GLY A 67 -8.31 2.31 -26.87
N LEU A 68 -7.20 1.73 -26.40
CA LEU A 68 -7.23 0.42 -25.73
C LEU A 68 -7.97 0.44 -24.39
N ALA A 69 -7.94 1.56 -23.66
CA ALA A 69 -8.73 1.71 -22.44
C ALA A 69 -10.25 1.66 -22.74
N ILE A 70 -10.69 2.29 -23.83
CA ILE A 70 -12.09 2.21 -24.29
C ILE A 70 -12.43 0.80 -24.75
N ALA A 71 -11.56 0.16 -25.54
CA ALA A 71 -11.76 -1.22 -25.97
C ALA A 71 -11.93 -2.16 -24.76
N HIS A 72 -11.08 -2.02 -23.75
CA HIS A 72 -11.17 -2.80 -22.53
C HIS A 72 -12.47 -2.51 -21.75
N ALA A 73 -12.93 -1.26 -21.70
CA ALA A 73 -14.21 -0.93 -21.06
C ALA A 73 -15.41 -1.60 -21.75
N VAL A 74 -15.38 -1.73 -23.08
CA VAL A 74 -16.41 -2.46 -23.85
C VAL A 74 -16.27 -3.97 -23.61
N GLU A 75 -15.08 -4.54 -23.78
CA GLU A 75 -14.82 -5.98 -23.62
C GLU A 75 -15.13 -6.48 -22.20
N SER A 76 -14.78 -5.70 -21.17
CA SER A 76 -15.06 -6.05 -19.76
C SER A 76 -16.53 -5.88 -19.35
N GLY A 77 -17.40 -5.43 -20.26
CA GLY A 77 -18.83 -5.27 -20.00
C GLY A 77 -19.21 -4.00 -19.26
N LYS A 78 -18.32 -3.03 -19.07
CA LYS A 78 -18.68 -1.72 -18.48
C LYS A 78 -19.66 -0.94 -19.36
N LEU A 79 -19.66 -1.19 -20.68
CA LEU A 79 -20.58 -0.65 -21.65
C LEU A 79 -21.34 -1.78 -22.36
N PRO A 80 -22.32 -2.42 -21.70
CA PRO A 80 -22.99 -3.59 -22.24
C PRO A 80 -23.76 -3.22 -23.52
N GLY A 81 -23.61 -4.05 -24.55
CA GLY A 81 -24.27 -3.85 -25.84
C GLY A 81 -23.69 -2.73 -26.70
N ALA A 82 -22.53 -2.16 -26.34
CA ALA A 82 -21.85 -1.17 -27.17
C ALA A 82 -21.14 -1.83 -28.38
N GLU A 83 -21.31 -1.26 -29.57
CA GLU A 83 -20.57 -1.63 -30.78
C GLU A 83 -19.41 -0.65 -30.95
N LEU A 84 -18.17 -1.12 -30.83
CA LEU A 84 -16.99 -0.28 -30.92
C LEU A 84 -16.21 -0.52 -32.22
N THR A 85 -15.79 0.57 -32.87
CA THR A 85 -14.74 0.54 -33.89
C THR A 85 -13.70 1.61 -33.59
N ILE A 86 -12.43 1.21 -33.58
CA ILE A 86 -11.26 2.08 -33.40
C ILE A 86 -10.56 2.21 -34.75
N TYR A 87 -10.48 3.43 -35.29
CA TYR A 87 -9.70 3.69 -36.50
C TYR A 87 -8.29 4.18 -36.15
N GLU A 88 -7.27 3.49 -36.66
CA GLU A 88 -5.86 3.82 -36.51
C GLU A 88 -5.24 4.05 -37.89
N LYS A 89 -4.56 5.20 -38.06
CA LYS A 89 -3.96 5.61 -39.34
C LYS A 89 -2.75 4.75 -39.71
N ASP A 90 -2.03 4.24 -38.71
CA ASP A 90 -0.79 3.50 -38.89
C ASP A 90 -1.05 2.00 -39.13
N SER A 91 -0.01 1.29 -39.58
CA SER A 91 -0.10 -0.17 -39.82
C SER A 91 0.02 -1.02 -38.55
N GLY A 92 0.05 -0.41 -37.37
CA GLY A 92 0.10 -1.12 -36.08
C GLY A 92 -0.37 -0.26 -34.91
N ILE A 93 -0.76 -0.93 -33.82
CA ILE A 93 -1.23 -0.28 -32.59
C ILE A 93 -0.06 0.21 -31.72
N GLY A 94 -0.33 1.10 -30.76
CA GLY A 94 0.66 1.60 -29.80
C GLY A 94 0.80 3.12 -29.75
N GLY A 95 0.21 3.83 -30.71
CA GLY A 95 0.22 5.29 -30.79
C GLY A 95 1.63 5.86 -30.74
N THR A 96 1.91 6.75 -29.77
CA THR A 96 3.24 7.35 -29.55
C THR A 96 4.37 6.32 -29.56
N TRP A 97 4.16 5.15 -28.96
CA TRP A 97 5.18 4.10 -28.86
C TRP A 97 5.31 3.28 -30.15
N PHE A 98 4.37 3.37 -31.07
CA PHE A 98 4.52 2.85 -32.43
C PHE A 98 5.29 3.83 -33.33
N GLU A 99 4.97 5.13 -33.28
CA GLU A 99 5.52 6.15 -34.17
C GLU A 99 6.96 6.58 -33.82
N ASN A 100 7.25 6.82 -32.54
CA ASN A 100 8.53 7.38 -32.11
C ASN A 100 9.56 6.28 -31.96
N ARG A 101 10.49 6.17 -32.93
CA ARG A 101 11.46 5.06 -33.03
C ARG A 101 12.92 5.51 -33.01
N TYR A 102 13.17 6.76 -32.60
CA TYR A 102 14.53 7.30 -32.57
C TYR A 102 15.41 6.59 -31.53
N PRO A 103 16.75 6.56 -31.72
CA PRO A 103 17.68 5.91 -30.80
C PRO A 103 17.61 6.52 -29.40
N GLY A 104 17.52 5.69 -28.36
CA GLY A 104 17.40 6.13 -26.97
C GLY A 104 15.98 6.53 -26.52
N CYS A 105 14.96 6.37 -27.36
CA CYS A 105 13.58 6.67 -26.99
C CYS A 105 13.12 5.83 -25.78
N ALA A 106 12.78 6.50 -24.67
CA ALA A 106 12.39 5.88 -23.40
C ALA A 106 11.38 6.74 -22.64
N CYS A 107 10.63 6.12 -21.71
CA CYS A 107 9.72 6.83 -20.82
C CYS A 107 10.46 7.48 -19.65
N ASP A 108 10.00 8.66 -19.24
CA ASP A 108 10.50 9.38 -18.07
C ASP A 108 9.79 8.99 -16.76
N ILE A 109 8.71 8.20 -16.86
CA ILE A 109 7.95 7.64 -15.74
C ILE A 109 8.44 6.20 -15.48
N PRO A 110 8.56 5.78 -14.21
CA PRO A 110 8.81 4.38 -13.88
C PRO A 110 7.79 3.45 -14.54
N ALA A 111 8.26 2.38 -15.19
CA ALA A 111 7.44 1.44 -15.94
C ALA A 111 6.30 0.84 -15.09
N HIS A 112 6.59 0.67 -13.81
CA HIS A 112 5.70 0.23 -12.73
C HIS A 112 4.46 1.09 -12.53
N ASN A 113 4.49 2.36 -12.94
CA ASN A 113 3.37 3.29 -12.89
C ASN A 113 2.96 3.79 -14.28
N TYR A 114 3.73 3.47 -15.32
CA TYR A 114 3.40 3.72 -16.72
C TYR A 114 2.82 2.46 -17.38
N GLN A 115 1.75 1.96 -16.78
CA GLN A 115 1.02 0.76 -17.19
C GLN A 115 -0.42 0.87 -16.70
N PHE A 116 -1.32 0.07 -17.28
CA PHE A 116 -2.70 -0.01 -16.79
C PHE A 116 -2.74 -0.61 -15.38
N SER A 117 -3.60 -0.07 -14.53
CA SER A 117 -3.78 -0.54 -13.14
C SER A 117 -4.37 -1.95 -13.10
N TRP A 118 -5.23 -2.26 -14.08
CA TRP A 118 -5.90 -3.55 -14.30
C TRP A 118 -5.09 -4.57 -15.13
N ALA A 119 -3.99 -4.15 -15.77
CA ALA A 119 -3.05 -5.05 -16.47
C ALA A 119 -1.60 -4.79 -16.02
N PRO A 120 -1.26 -5.10 -14.74
CA PRO A 120 0.11 -5.01 -14.24
C PRO A 120 1.07 -5.95 -14.99
N ASN A 121 2.27 -5.47 -15.29
CA ASN A 121 3.34 -6.26 -15.89
C ASN A 121 4.53 -6.38 -14.92
N PRO A 122 4.68 -7.52 -14.21
CA PRO A 122 5.81 -7.73 -13.31
C PRO A 122 7.16 -7.96 -14.04
N TYR A 123 7.16 -8.10 -15.36
CA TYR A 123 8.31 -8.47 -16.17
C TYR A 123 9.03 -7.29 -16.85
N TRP A 124 8.82 -6.06 -16.38
CA TRP A 124 9.58 -4.90 -16.88
C TRP A 124 11.08 -5.13 -16.75
N LYS A 125 11.84 -4.90 -17.84
CA LYS A 125 13.30 -5.11 -17.84
C LYS A 125 14.04 -4.12 -16.97
N ALA A 126 13.60 -2.87 -16.97
CA ALA A 126 14.25 -1.77 -16.25
C ALA A 126 13.22 -0.83 -15.63
N PHE A 127 13.68 0.00 -14.69
CA PHE A 127 12.85 0.95 -13.95
C PHE A 127 12.24 2.00 -14.87
N TYR A 128 13.05 2.61 -15.73
CA TYR A 128 12.57 3.37 -16.88
C TYR A 128 12.61 2.47 -18.11
N ALA A 129 11.44 2.13 -18.63
CA ALA A 129 11.32 1.27 -19.81
C ALA A 129 11.67 2.04 -21.09
N ASP A 130 12.39 1.37 -21.98
CA ASP A 130 12.60 1.85 -23.33
C ASP A 130 11.33 1.73 -24.17
N ARG A 131 11.36 2.33 -25.36
CA ARG A 131 10.24 2.29 -26.30
C ARG A 131 9.83 0.87 -26.70
N SER A 132 10.78 -0.07 -26.85
CA SER A 132 10.48 -1.44 -27.29
C SER A 132 9.73 -2.21 -26.21
N ASP A 133 10.14 -2.06 -24.94
CA ASP A 133 9.46 -2.69 -23.81
C ASP A 133 8.02 -2.19 -23.66
N ILE A 134 7.79 -0.87 -23.77
CA ILE A 134 6.43 -0.31 -23.66
C ILE A 134 5.59 -0.69 -24.87
N TYR A 135 6.16 -0.67 -26.07
CA TYR A 135 5.48 -1.12 -27.28
C TYR A 135 5.03 -2.58 -27.15
N ASN A 136 5.91 -3.46 -26.69
CA ASN A 136 5.59 -4.88 -26.47
C ASN A 136 4.52 -5.07 -25.39
N TYR A 137 4.57 -4.29 -24.31
CA TYR A 137 3.53 -4.30 -23.29
C TYR A 137 2.16 -3.92 -23.86
N VAL A 138 2.08 -2.85 -24.65
CA VAL A 138 0.83 -2.39 -25.26
C VAL A 138 0.25 -3.43 -26.22
N GLN A 139 1.10 -4.06 -27.04
CA GLN A 139 0.70 -5.19 -27.91
C GLN A 139 0.18 -6.37 -27.09
N GLY A 140 0.93 -6.76 -26.05
CA GLY A 140 0.56 -7.87 -25.16
C GLY A 140 -0.76 -7.64 -24.45
N VAL A 141 -1.03 -6.42 -23.96
CA VAL A 141 -2.32 -6.07 -23.34
C VAL A 141 -3.47 -6.21 -24.34
N ALA A 142 -3.29 -5.73 -25.57
CA ALA A 142 -4.32 -5.83 -26.60
C ALA A 142 -4.62 -7.28 -26.99
N GLU A 143 -3.61 -8.13 -27.07
CA GLU A 143 -3.77 -9.56 -27.36
C GLU A 143 -4.41 -10.33 -26.19
N GLN A 144 -3.87 -10.18 -24.98
CA GLN A 144 -4.32 -10.90 -23.78
C GLN A 144 -5.77 -10.57 -23.39
N ASN A 145 -6.24 -9.37 -23.74
CA ASN A 145 -7.59 -8.90 -23.44
C ASN A 145 -8.49 -8.86 -24.67
N ASN A 146 -8.10 -9.51 -25.79
CA ASN A 146 -8.92 -9.63 -26.99
C ASN A 146 -9.39 -8.25 -27.56
N LEU A 147 -8.54 -7.24 -27.50
CA LEU A 147 -8.88 -5.86 -27.90
C LEU A 147 -8.69 -5.61 -29.40
N ASN A 148 -7.87 -6.42 -30.07
CA ASN A 148 -7.54 -6.25 -31.50
C ASN A 148 -8.77 -6.33 -32.41
N GLN A 149 -9.82 -7.06 -32.02
CA GLN A 149 -11.05 -7.18 -32.80
C GLN A 149 -11.76 -5.84 -33.03
N TYR A 150 -11.53 -4.85 -32.17
CA TYR A 150 -12.15 -3.52 -32.27
C TYR A 150 -11.39 -2.58 -33.20
N ILE A 151 -10.20 -2.96 -33.68
CA ILE A 151 -9.23 -2.03 -34.28
C ILE A 151 -9.13 -2.23 -35.79
N GLN A 152 -9.22 -1.12 -36.52
CA GLN A 152 -9.04 -1.03 -37.97
C GLN A 152 -7.78 -0.21 -38.25
N LEU A 153 -6.68 -0.91 -38.54
CA LEU A 153 -5.37 -0.32 -38.90
C LEU A 153 -5.39 0.22 -40.33
N CYS A 154 -4.49 1.13 -40.67
CA CYS A 154 -4.42 1.79 -41.99
C CYS A 154 -5.70 2.54 -42.37
N HIS A 155 -6.38 3.14 -41.39
CA HIS A 155 -7.61 3.90 -41.56
C HIS A 155 -7.50 5.27 -40.88
N LYS A 156 -7.36 6.31 -41.69
CA LYS A 156 -7.22 7.70 -41.24
C LYS A 156 -8.57 8.40 -41.27
N VAL A 157 -9.04 8.86 -40.11
CA VAL A 157 -10.22 9.73 -40.04
C VAL A 157 -9.87 11.11 -40.58
N THR A 158 -10.71 11.64 -41.48
CA THR A 158 -10.48 12.92 -42.18
C THR A 158 -11.57 13.95 -41.93
N LYS A 159 -12.72 13.54 -41.38
CA LYS A 159 -13.82 14.44 -41.02
C LYS A 159 -14.77 13.73 -40.05
N ALA A 160 -15.33 14.49 -39.10
CA ALA A 160 -16.52 14.08 -38.35
C ALA A 160 -17.53 15.23 -38.31
N GLU A 161 -18.82 14.93 -38.49
CA GLU A 161 -19.89 15.93 -38.51
C GLU A 161 -21.14 15.44 -37.77
N TRP A 162 -21.64 16.24 -36.83
CA TRP A 162 -22.86 15.96 -36.09
C TRP A 162 -24.10 16.23 -36.95
N ASN A 163 -25.02 15.28 -36.94
CA ASN A 163 -26.32 15.38 -37.57
C ASN A 163 -27.38 15.59 -36.48
N GLU A 164 -27.96 16.80 -36.44
CA GLU A 164 -28.93 17.20 -35.42
C GLU A 164 -30.24 16.41 -35.51
N GLU A 165 -30.71 16.08 -36.72
CA GLU A 165 -31.96 15.33 -36.92
C GLU A 165 -31.80 13.87 -36.49
N LYS A 166 -30.69 13.24 -36.85
CA LYS A 166 -30.40 11.85 -36.50
C LYS A 166 -29.88 11.68 -35.08
N GLN A 167 -29.34 12.75 -34.48
CA GLN A 167 -28.61 12.74 -33.21
C GLN A 167 -27.39 11.79 -33.26
N LYS A 168 -26.61 11.86 -34.35
CA LYS A 168 -25.45 10.98 -34.59
C LYS A 168 -24.29 11.73 -35.24
N TRP A 169 -23.08 11.21 -35.06
CA TRP A 169 -21.89 11.61 -35.79
C TRP A 169 -21.77 10.85 -37.10
N GLN A 170 -21.53 11.57 -38.20
CA GLN A 170 -21.08 11.04 -39.47
C GLN A 170 -19.56 11.16 -39.55
N VAL A 171 -18.86 10.03 -39.73
CA VAL A 171 -17.40 9.94 -39.73
C VAL A 171 -16.91 9.50 -41.10
N THR A 172 -16.00 10.28 -41.69
CA THR A 172 -15.35 9.96 -42.97
C THR A 172 -13.94 9.44 -42.73
N VAL A 173 -13.68 8.24 -43.24
CA VAL A 173 -12.42 7.51 -43.06
C VAL A 173 -11.80 7.24 -44.42
N ARG A 174 -10.52 7.60 -44.58
CA ARG A 174 -9.69 7.26 -45.73
C ARG A 174 -8.84 6.05 -45.40
N LYS A 175 -8.78 5.09 -46.30
CA LYS A 175 -7.84 3.98 -46.16
C LYS A 175 -6.43 4.43 -46.56
N MET A 176 -5.42 3.79 -45.98
CA MET A 176 -4.01 4.08 -46.23
C MET A 176 -3.36 2.95 -47.05
N ASP A 177 -2.27 3.25 -47.74
CA ASP A 177 -1.50 2.36 -48.61
C ASP A 177 -0.74 1.23 -47.87
N GLY A 178 -0.90 1.11 -46.56
CA GLY A 178 -0.25 0.10 -45.74
C GLY A 178 1.15 0.48 -45.25
N ARG A 179 1.61 1.72 -45.51
CA ARG A 179 2.88 2.21 -44.96
C ARG A 179 2.91 2.12 -43.43
N ASP A 180 4.11 1.95 -42.91
CA ASP A 180 4.35 1.85 -41.47
C ASP A 180 3.76 3.05 -40.70
N ILE A 181 4.23 4.27 -40.99
CA ILE A 181 3.85 5.48 -40.28
C ILE A 181 3.18 6.45 -41.26
N ALA A 182 1.93 6.83 -40.96
CA ALA A 182 1.17 7.83 -41.68
C ALA A 182 1.33 9.21 -41.03
N VAL A 183 1.59 10.24 -41.83
CA VAL A 183 1.63 11.63 -41.34
C VAL A 183 0.21 12.19 -41.32
N SER A 184 -0.22 12.65 -40.13
CA SER A 184 -1.60 13.15 -39.91
C SER A 184 -1.70 14.67 -39.77
N SER A 185 -0.59 15.39 -40.01
CA SER A 185 -0.58 16.84 -39.98
C SER A 185 -1.58 17.41 -41.01
N PRO A 186 -2.28 18.52 -40.69
CA PRO A 186 -3.30 19.07 -41.58
C PRO A 186 -2.79 19.31 -43.00
N GLY A 187 -3.55 18.87 -44.01
CA GLY A 187 -3.22 19.04 -45.43
C GLY A 187 -2.26 18.00 -46.01
N ILE A 188 -1.72 17.07 -45.20
CA ILE A 188 -0.90 15.96 -45.70
C ILE A 188 -1.81 14.79 -46.10
N THR A 189 -1.77 14.42 -47.38
CA THR A 189 -2.57 13.31 -47.96
C THR A 189 -1.70 12.17 -48.48
N GLU A 190 -0.40 12.20 -48.20
CA GLU A 190 0.53 11.18 -48.69
C GLU A 190 0.18 9.80 -48.11
N GLY A 191 0.05 8.81 -49.00
CA GLY A 191 -0.32 7.43 -48.65
C GLY A 191 -1.81 7.18 -48.48
N GLU A 192 -2.68 8.19 -48.62
CA GLU A 192 -4.13 7.98 -48.68
C GLU A 192 -4.52 7.31 -50.01
N ILE A 193 -5.39 6.29 -49.95
CA ILE A 193 -5.98 5.69 -51.14
C ILE A 193 -7.38 6.28 -51.40
N GLU A 194 -7.85 6.20 -52.65
CA GLU A 194 -9.14 6.80 -53.03
C GLU A 194 -10.35 6.21 -52.28
N GLU A 195 -10.23 4.97 -51.79
CA GLU A 195 -11.28 4.28 -51.01
C GLU A 195 -11.65 5.08 -49.75
N THR A 196 -12.94 5.43 -49.64
CA THR A 196 -13.51 6.20 -48.53
C THR A 196 -14.64 5.42 -47.87
N ILE A 197 -14.59 5.32 -46.54
CA ILE A 197 -15.64 4.71 -45.73
C ILE A 197 -16.37 5.83 -45.00
N ASN A 198 -17.70 5.88 -45.14
CA ASN A 198 -18.55 6.74 -44.33
C ASN A 198 -19.33 5.88 -43.34
N THR A 199 -19.23 6.19 -42.07
CA THR A 199 -19.92 5.46 -40.99
C THR A 199 -20.64 6.44 -40.08
N GLU A 200 -21.74 5.98 -39.46
CA GLU A 200 -22.45 6.74 -38.43
C GLU A 200 -22.21 6.10 -37.06
N CYS A 201 -22.12 6.92 -36.02
CA CYS A 201 -22.03 6.47 -34.63
C CYS A 201 -22.78 7.42 -33.68
N ASP A 202 -23.19 6.90 -32.52
CA ASP A 202 -23.87 7.69 -31.50
C ASP A 202 -22.84 8.48 -30.66
N ILE A 203 -21.68 7.87 -30.39
CA ILE A 203 -20.59 8.45 -29.60
C ILE A 203 -19.32 8.56 -30.44
N LEU A 204 -18.65 9.71 -30.36
CA LEU A 204 -17.34 9.95 -30.98
C LEU A 204 -16.28 10.18 -29.91
N ILE A 205 -15.25 9.33 -29.87
CA ILE A 205 -14.15 9.44 -28.90
C ILE A 205 -12.84 9.76 -29.62
N ASN A 206 -12.29 10.94 -29.37
CA ASN A 206 -10.99 11.34 -29.88
C ASN A 206 -9.86 10.91 -28.95
N ALA A 207 -9.10 9.89 -29.35
CA ALA A 207 -7.96 9.35 -28.61
C ALA A 207 -6.63 9.52 -29.37
N THR A 208 -6.52 10.55 -30.23
CA THR A 208 -5.37 10.74 -31.12
C THR A 208 -4.07 11.15 -30.41
N GLY A 209 -4.12 11.58 -29.15
CA GLY A 209 -2.95 11.96 -28.36
C GLY A 209 -2.19 13.21 -28.87
N PHE A 210 -1.01 13.46 -28.28
CA PHE A 210 -0.21 14.69 -28.50
C PHE A 210 1.12 14.48 -29.23
N PHE A 211 1.77 13.33 -29.03
CA PHE A 211 3.17 13.09 -29.40
C PHE A 211 3.32 12.35 -30.74
N ASN A 212 2.47 12.72 -31.70
CA ASN A 212 2.49 12.24 -33.09
C ASN A 212 2.30 13.37 -34.11
N ASN A 213 1.95 14.58 -33.66
CA ASN A 213 1.77 15.72 -34.54
C ASN A 213 3.01 16.58 -34.58
N TRP A 214 3.76 16.40 -35.65
CA TRP A 214 5.02 17.07 -35.86
C TRP A 214 5.04 17.79 -37.20
N LYS A 215 5.98 18.71 -37.33
CA LYS A 215 6.28 19.42 -38.57
C LYS A 215 7.77 19.67 -38.63
N TRP A 216 8.29 19.81 -39.84
CA TRP A 216 9.65 20.26 -40.03
C TRP A 216 9.86 21.65 -39.39
N PRO A 217 11.05 21.94 -38.83
CA PRO A 217 11.34 23.26 -38.31
C PRO A 217 11.22 24.29 -39.44
N ALA A 218 10.68 25.46 -39.10
CA ALA A 218 10.52 26.58 -40.05
C ALA A 218 11.86 27.30 -40.29
N ILE A 219 12.87 26.55 -40.72
CA ILE A 219 14.20 27.05 -41.10
C ILE A 219 14.25 27.08 -42.64
N PRO A 220 14.63 28.22 -43.25
CA PRO A 220 14.72 28.37 -44.71
C PRO A 220 15.63 27.35 -45.40
N ASP A 221 15.37 27.16 -46.70
CA ASP A 221 16.21 26.40 -47.64
C ASP A 221 16.36 24.90 -47.35
N ARG A 222 15.46 24.29 -46.57
CA ARG A 222 15.47 22.86 -46.22
C ARG A 222 15.68 21.92 -47.40
N GLU A 223 14.96 22.15 -48.50
CA GLU A 223 15.03 21.30 -49.70
C GLU A 223 16.39 21.36 -50.41
N SER A 224 17.25 22.34 -50.08
CA SER A 224 18.57 22.47 -50.68
C SER A 224 19.59 21.47 -50.14
N PHE A 225 19.37 20.93 -48.93
CA PHE A 225 20.29 20.01 -48.27
C PHE A 225 20.34 18.67 -49.00
N LYS A 226 21.55 18.22 -49.35
CA LYS A 226 21.77 17.01 -50.17
C LYS A 226 22.02 15.75 -49.35
N GLY A 227 22.23 15.90 -48.04
CA GLY A 227 22.47 14.78 -47.13
C GLY A 227 21.16 14.17 -46.61
N GLN A 228 21.28 13.31 -45.60
CA GLN A 228 20.14 12.64 -45.00
C GLN A 228 19.42 13.54 -43.98
N LEU A 229 18.12 13.76 -44.14
CA LEU A 229 17.31 14.56 -43.22
C LEU A 229 16.34 13.67 -42.43
N LEU A 230 16.40 13.73 -41.11
CA LEU A 230 15.57 12.92 -40.19
C LEU A 230 14.80 13.82 -39.22
N HIS A 231 13.59 13.41 -38.84
CA HIS A 231 12.84 13.99 -37.73
C HIS A 231 12.64 12.92 -36.65
N SER A 232 12.79 13.27 -35.36
CA SER A 232 12.68 12.29 -34.27
C SER A 232 11.33 11.55 -34.26
N ALA A 233 10.25 12.27 -34.58
CA ALA A 233 8.89 11.73 -34.66
C ALA A 233 8.56 10.91 -35.92
N ALA A 234 9.46 10.82 -36.90
CA ALA A 234 9.26 10.06 -38.14
C ALA A 234 10.53 9.31 -38.52
N TRP A 235 10.96 8.45 -37.59
CA TRP A 235 12.18 7.68 -37.72
C TRP A 235 11.91 6.34 -38.42
N SER A 236 12.49 6.13 -39.60
CA SER A 236 12.33 4.86 -40.32
C SER A 236 13.13 3.74 -39.64
N LYS A 237 12.72 2.47 -39.84
CA LYS A 237 13.33 1.30 -39.19
C LYS A 237 14.83 1.17 -39.44
N ASP A 238 15.32 1.65 -40.59
CA ASP A 238 16.72 1.53 -41.00
C ASP A 238 17.54 2.82 -40.86
N ALA A 239 16.91 3.95 -40.49
CA ALA A 239 17.57 5.27 -40.44
C ALA A 239 18.70 5.37 -39.40
N GLU A 240 18.72 4.48 -38.42
CA GLU A 240 19.75 4.49 -37.39
C GLU A 240 21.11 3.97 -37.90
N LYS A 241 21.12 2.93 -38.75
CA LYS A 241 22.37 2.36 -39.30
C LYS A 241 23.06 3.30 -40.28
N SER A 242 22.31 4.20 -40.93
CA SER A 242 22.88 5.17 -41.88
C SER A 242 23.71 6.27 -41.21
N LEU A 243 23.72 6.36 -39.88
CA LEU A 243 24.48 7.36 -39.12
C LEU A 243 25.90 6.90 -38.74
N ASP A 244 26.22 5.61 -38.85
CA ASP A 244 27.51 5.06 -38.43
C ASP A 244 28.67 5.68 -39.21
N GLY A 245 29.66 6.20 -38.50
CA GLY A 245 30.84 6.89 -39.06
C GLY A 245 30.56 8.26 -39.69
N LYS A 246 29.32 8.76 -39.67
CA LYS A 246 28.93 10.03 -40.29
C LYS A 246 29.22 11.24 -39.41
N THR A 247 29.35 12.40 -40.03
CA THR A 247 29.28 13.70 -39.35
C THR A 247 27.82 14.15 -39.30
N VAL A 248 27.29 14.41 -38.11
CA VAL A 248 25.84 14.63 -37.90
C VAL A 248 25.58 16.02 -37.28
N ALA A 249 24.48 16.67 -37.66
CA ALA A 249 23.93 17.80 -36.90
C ALA A 249 22.66 17.37 -36.16
N LEU A 250 22.56 17.68 -34.87
CA LEU A 250 21.37 17.48 -34.04
C LEU A 250 20.77 18.84 -33.68
N ILE A 251 19.56 19.13 -34.17
CA ILE A 251 18.83 20.37 -33.87
C ILE A 251 17.89 20.13 -32.70
N GLY A 252 18.16 20.80 -31.57
CA GLY A 252 17.30 20.80 -30.38
C GLY A 252 17.84 20.00 -29.20
N ASN A 253 17.59 20.52 -28.00
CA ASN A 253 17.95 19.92 -26.70
C ASN A 253 16.71 19.70 -25.80
N GLY A 254 15.56 19.42 -26.40
CA GLY A 254 14.38 18.91 -25.69
C GLY A 254 14.53 17.41 -25.39
N SER A 255 13.46 16.77 -24.90
CA SER A 255 13.48 15.35 -24.51
C SER A 255 14.06 14.42 -25.59
N SER A 256 13.63 14.55 -26.85
CA SER A 256 14.17 13.73 -27.95
C SER A 256 15.67 13.98 -28.18
N GLY A 257 16.13 15.23 -28.15
CA GLY A 257 17.55 15.54 -28.36
C GLY A 257 18.43 15.05 -27.19
N ILE A 258 17.93 15.16 -25.96
CA ILE A 258 18.57 14.68 -24.74
C ILE A 258 18.76 13.16 -24.77
N GLN A 259 17.81 12.42 -25.34
CA GLN A 259 17.88 10.96 -25.49
C GLN A 259 18.73 10.52 -26.69
N ILE A 260 18.61 11.21 -27.84
CA ILE A 260 19.33 10.82 -29.07
C ILE A 260 20.84 11.00 -28.93
N LEU A 261 21.30 12.13 -28.40
CA LEU A 261 22.74 12.43 -28.32
C LEU A 261 23.57 11.31 -27.66
N PRO A 262 23.28 10.89 -26.41
CA PRO A 262 24.06 9.83 -25.77
C PRO A 262 23.88 8.47 -26.47
N ALA A 263 22.77 8.22 -27.16
CA ALA A 263 22.54 6.97 -27.87
C ALA A 263 23.38 6.80 -29.16
N ILE A 264 23.85 7.91 -29.76
CA ILE A 264 24.57 7.86 -31.05
C ILE A 264 26.01 8.36 -30.99
N ILE A 265 26.44 9.01 -29.90
CA ILE A 265 27.75 9.68 -29.80
C ILE A 265 28.94 8.75 -30.10
N ASP A 266 28.84 7.48 -29.72
CA ASP A 266 29.91 6.50 -29.94
C ASP A 266 29.95 5.94 -31.37
N ARG A 267 28.87 6.14 -32.14
CA ARG A 267 28.68 5.57 -33.49
C ARG A 267 29.02 6.55 -34.60
N VAL A 268 28.83 7.84 -34.34
CA VAL A 268 29.16 8.92 -35.29
C VAL A 268 30.64 9.29 -35.22
N SER A 269 31.18 9.89 -36.28
CA SER A 269 32.57 10.39 -36.31
C SER A 269 32.69 11.77 -35.66
N LYS A 270 31.71 12.64 -35.88
CA LYS A 270 31.58 13.97 -35.24
C LYS A 270 30.11 14.37 -35.16
N ILE A 271 29.71 15.13 -34.13
CA ILE A 271 28.35 15.67 -34.01
C ILE A 271 28.36 17.16 -33.61
N TYR A 272 27.53 17.95 -34.30
CA TYR A 272 27.21 19.33 -33.94
C TYR A 272 25.84 19.38 -33.28
N VAL A 273 25.75 19.86 -32.04
CA VAL A 273 24.49 19.99 -31.31
C VAL A 273 24.06 21.44 -31.32
N HIS A 274 23.02 21.76 -32.09
CA HIS A 274 22.48 23.12 -32.21
C HIS A 274 21.47 23.39 -31.10
N VAL A 275 21.82 24.30 -30.19
CA VAL A 275 21.05 24.66 -29.00
C VAL A 275 20.60 26.11 -29.05
N ARG A 276 19.28 26.33 -29.01
CA ARG A 276 18.69 27.69 -29.01
C ARG A 276 18.44 28.25 -27.61
N SER A 277 18.08 27.40 -26.64
CA SER A 277 17.72 27.84 -25.29
C SER A 277 18.22 26.86 -24.23
N ALA A 278 18.54 27.39 -23.05
CA ALA A 278 18.86 26.61 -21.85
C ALA A 278 17.72 25.65 -21.49
N THR A 279 18.07 24.48 -20.92
CA THR A 279 17.14 23.44 -20.50
C THR A 279 17.66 22.76 -19.24
N TRP A 280 16.77 22.55 -18.26
CA TRP A 280 17.09 21.78 -17.06
C TRP A 280 17.30 20.30 -17.40
N VAL A 281 18.44 19.74 -16.98
CA VAL A 281 18.72 18.30 -17.03
C VAL A 281 18.71 17.79 -15.60
N THR A 282 17.58 17.19 -15.19
CA THR A 282 17.34 16.79 -13.80
C THR A 282 17.61 15.30 -13.59
N THR A 283 17.68 14.88 -12.32
CA THR A 283 17.65 13.46 -11.98
C THR A 283 16.26 12.86 -12.27
N GLY A 284 16.18 11.53 -12.27
CA GLY A 284 14.98 10.78 -12.60
C GLY A 284 13.80 10.98 -11.63
N LEU A 285 12.60 10.65 -12.08
CA LEU A 285 11.40 10.65 -11.24
C LEU A 285 11.39 9.44 -10.29
N ALA A 286 11.08 9.69 -9.01
CA ALA A 286 11.14 8.66 -7.97
C ALA A 286 12.54 7.99 -7.84
N GLU A 287 13.59 8.79 -8.04
CA GLU A 287 15.02 8.39 -8.01
C GLU A 287 15.42 7.45 -6.86
N LYS A 288 14.79 7.57 -5.68
CA LYS A 288 15.06 6.69 -4.54
C LYS A 288 14.81 5.20 -4.82
N PHE A 289 14.03 4.87 -5.85
CA PHE A 289 13.76 3.50 -6.31
C PHE A 289 14.50 3.14 -7.61
N ALA A 290 15.23 4.10 -8.18
CA ALA A 290 16.11 3.86 -9.32
C ALA A 290 17.46 3.30 -8.84
N GLY A 291 18.40 3.09 -9.77
CA GLY A 291 19.73 2.60 -9.44
C GLY A 291 20.61 3.64 -8.75
N PRO A 292 21.84 3.26 -8.33
CA PRO A 292 22.79 4.16 -7.69
C PRO A 292 22.98 5.47 -8.47
N ASN A 293 22.98 6.60 -7.77
CA ASN A 293 23.07 7.96 -8.33
C ASN A 293 21.97 8.27 -9.38
N GLY A 294 20.79 7.64 -9.26
CA GLY A 294 19.67 7.83 -10.17
C GLY A 294 19.81 7.15 -11.54
N SER A 295 20.76 6.21 -11.66
CA SER A 295 20.92 5.39 -12.85
C SER A 295 19.68 4.53 -13.12
N ASN A 296 19.48 4.11 -14.37
CA ASN A 296 18.35 3.24 -14.70
C ASN A 296 18.59 1.82 -14.15
N LEU A 297 17.79 1.39 -13.18
CA LEU A 297 17.91 0.06 -12.58
C LEU A 297 17.40 -1.01 -13.55
N VAL A 298 18.21 -2.02 -13.84
CA VAL A 298 17.81 -3.21 -14.59
C VAL A 298 17.43 -4.31 -13.60
N PHE A 299 16.24 -4.88 -13.73
CA PHE A 299 15.74 -5.91 -12.81
C PHE A 299 16.24 -7.29 -13.22
N SER A 300 16.64 -8.09 -12.23
CA SER A 300 17.01 -9.49 -12.45
C SER A 300 15.78 -10.32 -12.84
N GLU A 301 15.99 -11.42 -13.56
CA GLU A 301 14.92 -12.38 -13.86
C GLU A 301 14.28 -12.94 -12.58
N GLU A 302 15.07 -13.08 -11.50
CA GLU A 302 14.57 -13.46 -10.19
C GLU A 302 13.59 -12.43 -9.60
N GLN A 303 13.91 -11.13 -9.66
CA GLN A 303 13.01 -10.08 -9.16
C GLN A 303 11.70 -10.03 -9.95
N LYS A 304 11.79 -10.14 -11.28
CA LYS A 304 10.61 -10.20 -12.16
C LYS A 304 9.73 -11.40 -11.83
N ARG A 305 10.35 -12.57 -11.63
CA ARG A 305 9.66 -13.79 -11.22
C ARG A 305 9.00 -13.63 -9.84
N LYS A 306 9.72 -13.05 -8.87
CA LYS A 306 9.19 -12.78 -7.52
C LYS A 306 7.94 -11.92 -7.58
N TRP A 307 7.95 -10.84 -8.36
CA TRP A 307 6.79 -9.98 -8.54
C TRP A 307 5.63 -10.66 -9.28
N ALA A 308 5.93 -11.58 -10.20
CA ALA A 308 4.91 -12.37 -10.86
C ALA A 308 4.27 -13.42 -9.94
N GLU A 309 5.07 -14.03 -9.06
CA GLU A 309 4.62 -15.02 -8.07
C GLU A 309 3.95 -14.36 -6.85
N ASN A 310 4.22 -13.07 -6.57
CA ASN A 310 3.68 -12.31 -5.42
C ASN A 310 3.05 -10.97 -5.86
N PRO A 311 1.82 -10.98 -6.41
CA PRO A 311 1.15 -9.77 -6.91
C PRO A 311 0.92 -8.69 -5.85
N GLU A 312 0.74 -9.04 -4.58
CA GLU A 312 0.58 -8.10 -3.48
C GLU A 312 1.85 -7.30 -3.21
N GLU A 313 3.03 -7.96 -3.23
CA GLU A 313 4.32 -7.29 -3.10
C GLU A 313 4.56 -6.34 -4.27
N TYR A 314 4.24 -6.79 -5.49
CA TYR A 314 4.33 -5.95 -6.68
C TYR A 314 3.40 -4.74 -6.59
N LEU A 315 2.18 -4.92 -6.10
CA LEU A 315 1.24 -3.82 -5.87
C LEU A 315 1.77 -2.83 -4.84
N GLU A 316 2.34 -3.29 -3.73
CA GLU A 316 2.90 -2.41 -2.71
C GLU A 316 4.06 -1.59 -3.27
N TYR A 317 5.00 -2.23 -3.98
CA TYR A 317 6.07 -1.53 -4.68
C TYR A 317 5.54 -0.44 -5.62
N ARG A 318 4.53 -0.76 -6.45
CA ARG A 318 3.90 0.24 -7.34
C ARG A 318 3.28 1.40 -6.57
N LYS A 319 2.62 1.14 -5.43
CA LYS A 319 2.03 2.18 -4.57
C LYS A 319 3.09 3.08 -3.96
N GLU A 320 4.22 2.52 -3.51
CA GLU A 320 5.32 3.30 -2.95
C GLU A 320 5.95 4.24 -3.98
N VAL A 321 6.19 3.75 -5.20
CA VAL A 321 6.67 4.57 -6.33
C VAL A 321 5.65 5.65 -6.68
N GLU A 322 4.37 5.29 -6.76
CA GLU A 322 3.28 6.23 -7.05
C GLU A 322 3.15 7.33 -5.99
N ASN A 323 3.25 6.98 -4.71
CA ASN A 323 3.20 7.92 -3.59
C ASN A 323 4.38 8.91 -3.64
N SER A 324 5.57 8.41 -3.97
CA SER A 324 6.75 9.27 -4.17
C SER A 324 6.57 10.22 -5.35
N MET A 325 5.84 9.85 -6.39
CA MET A 325 5.55 10.73 -7.52
C MET A 325 4.46 11.75 -7.20
N SER A 326 3.34 11.30 -6.60
CA SER A 326 2.20 12.17 -6.28
C SER A 326 2.56 13.27 -5.27
N SER A 327 3.40 12.96 -4.29
CA SER A 327 3.86 13.93 -3.29
C SER A 327 4.72 15.06 -3.88
N ARG A 328 5.38 14.84 -5.03
CA ARG A 328 6.22 15.84 -5.71
C ARG A 328 5.44 16.99 -6.33
N PHE A 329 4.11 16.91 -6.45
CA PHE A 329 3.31 17.99 -7.07
C PHE A 329 3.56 19.38 -6.46
N ARG A 330 3.88 19.44 -5.16
CA ARG A 330 4.19 20.70 -4.45
C ARG A 330 5.41 21.45 -5.03
N LEU A 331 6.30 20.76 -5.75
CA LEU A 331 7.44 21.36 -6.46
C LEU A 331 7.00 22.38 -7.52
N TYR A 332 5.82 22.19 -8.13
CA TYR A 332 5.34 23.09 -9.16
C TYR A 332 4.75 24.40 -8.62
N MET A 333 4.70 24.60 -7.30
CA MET A 333 4.28 25.86 -6.69
C MET A 333 5.42 26.87 -6.70
N ALA A 334 5.22 27.98 -7.42
CA ALA A 334 6.22 29.04 -7.54
C ALA A 334 6.50 29.68 -6.16
N GLY A 335 7.76 30.03 -5.91
CA GLY A 335 8.18 30.63 -4.63
C GLY A 335 8.13 29.72 -3.40
N SER A 336 7.85 28.42 -3.56
CA SER A 336 7.86 27.48 -2.44
C SER A 336 9.29 27.07 -2.04
N LYS A 337 9.52 26.78 -0.76
CA LYS A 337 10.80 26.26 -0.24
C LYS A 337 11.27 25.00 -0.97
N ILE A 338 10.32 24.15 -1.40
CA ILE A 338 10.61 22.92 -2.15
C ILE A 338 11.17 23.26 -3.54
N GLN A 339 10.61 24.27 -4.22
CA GLN A 339 11.15 24.74 -5.49
C GLN A 339 12.56 25.32 -5.30
N GLU A 340 12.76 26.19 -4.30
CA GLU A 340 14.10 26.75 -4.03
C GLU A 340 15.16 25.66 -3.83
N ALA A 341 14.84 24.63 -3.06
CA ALA A 341 15.70 23.47 -2.86
C ALA A 341 15.96 22.70 -4.18
N ALA A 342 14.93 22.48 -4.99
CA ALA A 342 15.05 21.78 -6.27
C ALA A 342 15.92 22.55 -7.29
N ARG A 343 15.79 23.87 -7.35
CA ARG A 343 16.65 24.74 -8.18
C ARG A 343 18.10 24.66 -7.75
N LYS A 344 18.36 24.75 -6.44
CA LYS A 344 19.73 24.66 -5.88
C LYS A 344 20.36 23.31 -6.24
N PHE A 345 19.67 22.21 -5.94
CA PHE A 345 20.14 20.86 -6.22
C PHE A 345 20.41 20.63 -7.72
N SER A 346 19.50 21.05 -8.60
CA SER A 346 19.66 20.89 -10.05
C SER A 346 20.84 21.68 -10.60
N THR A 347 21.06 22.89 -10.08
CA THR A 347 22.19 23.75 -10.46
C THR A 347 23.53 23.12 -10.08
N GLU A 348 23.65 22.65 -8.84
CA GLU A 348 24.85 21.97 -8.33
C GLU A 348 25.14 20.70 -9.13
N SER A 349 24.12 19.86 -9.36
CA SER A 349 24.26 18.61 -10.11
C SER A 349 24.75 18.83 -11.54
N MET A 350 24.12 19.74 -12.30
CA MET A 350 24.54 20.04 -13.69
C MET A 350 25.96 20.62 -13.73
N THR A 351 26.29 21.56 -12.83
CA THR A 351 27.60 22.21 -12.79
C THR A 351 28.70 21.22 -12.48
N ASN A 352 28.48 20.33 -11.50
CA ASN A 352 29.45 19.31 -11.11
C ASN A 352 29.74 18.34 -12.25
N LYS A 353 28.72 17.87 -12.97
CA LYS A 353 28.88 16.94 -14.10
C LYS A 353 29.65 17.57 -15.28
N LEU A 354 29.31 18.81 -15.66
CA LEU A 354 29.99 19.50 -16.75
C LEU A 354 31.44 19.84 -16.40
N THR A 355 31.70 20.20 -15.14
CA THR A 355 33.06 20.46 -14.65
C THR A 355 33.89 19.17 -14.62
N ALA A 356 33.33 18.08 -14.12
CA ALA A 356 34.01 16.77 -14.11
C ALA A 356 34.30 16.25 -15.53
N GLY A 357 33.43 16.57 -16.50
CA GLY A 357 33.65 16.28 -17.92
C GLY A 357 34.62 17.23 -18.64
N GLY A 358 35.24 18.19 -17.94
CA GLY A 358 36.26 19.07 -18.52
C GLY A 358 35.75 20.27 -19.35
N LYS A 359 34.43 20.52 -19.37
CA LYS A 359 33.80 21.65 -20.09
C LYS A 359 32.96 22.56 -19.16
N PRO A 360 33.56 23.19 -18.13
CA PRO A 360 32.83 24.03 -17.17
C PRO A 360 32.18 25.28 -17.81
N GLU A 361 32.66 25.73 -18.96
CA GLU A 361 32.08 26.84 -19.72
C GLU A 361 30.65 26.56 -20.20
N LEU A 362 30.30 25.29 -20.43
CA LEU A 362 28.95 24.90 -20.84
C LEU A 362 27.90 25.15 -19.75
N ALA A 363 28.30 25.17 -18.47
CA ALA A 363 27.37 25.45 -17.37
C ALA A 363 26.80 26.88 -17.48
N LYS A 364 27.60 27.84 -17.96
CA LYS A 364 27.16 29.24 -18.17
C LYS A 364 26.11 29.36 -19.27
N LEU A 365 26.12 28.45 -20.25
CA LEU A 365 25.17 28.45 -21.37
C LEU A 365 23.90 27.66 -21.03
N LEU A 366 24.04 26.50 -20.38
CA LEU A 366 22.94 25.53 -20.23
C LEU A 366 22.06 25.76 -19.00
N LEU A 367 22.55 26.45 -17.97
CA LEU A 367 21.77 26.72 -16.75
C LEU A 367 20.62 27.70 -17.02
N PRO A 368 19.35 27.27 -16.86
CA PRO A 368 18.21 28.15 -17.11
C PRO A 368 18.02 29.23 -16.04
N THR A 369 17.47 30.37 -16.46
CA THR A 369 17.06 31.46 -15.56
C THR A 369 15.68 31.23 -14.92
N PHE A 370 14.85 30.41 -15.54
CA PHE A 370 13.50 30.03 -15.09
C PHE A 370 13.50 28.81 -14.14
N GLU A 371 12.41 28.62 -13.42
CA GLU A 371 12.22 27.60 -12.39
C GLU A 371 12.26 26.15 -12.92
N VAL A 372 12.68 25.23 -12.05
CA VAL A 372 12.64 23.78 -12.34
C VAL A 372 11.17 23.36 -12.45
N GLY A 373 10.84 22.64 -13.52
CA GLY A 373 9.47 22.18 -13.78
C GLY A 373 8.63 23.09 -14.69
N CYS A 374 9.10 24.30 -15.04
CA CYS A 374 8.39 25.15 -16.04
C CYS A 374 8.23 24.43 -17.39
N ARG A 375 9.23 23.61 -17.75
CA ARG A 375 9.13 22.55 -18.76
C ARG A 375 9.09 21.21 -18.04
N ARG A 376 8.49 20.20 -18.67
CA ARG A 376 8.49 18.82 -18.15
C ARG A 376 9.94 18.38 -17.85
N PRO A 377 10.28 18.04 -16.59
CA PRO A 377 11.61 17.59 -16.23
C PRO A 377 11.98 16.36 -17.05
N THR A 378 13.15 16.37 -17.70
CA THR A 378 13.63 15.26 -18.52
C THR A 378 14.84 14.62 -17.84
N PRO A 379 14.78 13.32 -17.50
CA PRO A 379 15.96 12.57 -17.07
C PRO A 379 16.99 12.53 -18.22
N GLY A 380 18.18 13.11 -18.01
CA GLY A 380 19.22 13.20 -19.04
C GLY A 380 20.42 12.31 -18.76
N ASN A 381 20.19 11.02 -18.52
CA ASN A 381 21.25 10.05 -18.26
C ASN A 381 22.24 10.03 -19.43
N GLY A 382 23.51 10.34 -19.16
CA GLY A 382 24.59 10.37 -20.16
C GLY A 382 24.62 11.62 -21.06
N TYR A 383 23.62 12.52 -20.99
CA TYR A 383 23.54 13.66 -21.90
C TYR A 383 24.62 14.71 -21.63
N LEU A 384 24.81 15.10 -20.36
CA LEU A 384 25.83 16.10 -20.00
C LEU A 384 27.23 15.55 -20.27
N GLU A 385 27.43 14.26 -20.03
CA GLU A 385 28.66 13.53 -20.32
C GLU A 385 28.93 13.48 -21.84
N ALA A 386 27.91 13.26 -22.67
CA ALA A 386 28.03 13.27 -24.13
C ALA A 386 28.36 14.65 -24.71
N LEU A 387 27.87 15.74 -24.10
CA LEU A 387 28.26 17.11 -24.48
C LEU A 387 29.74 17.39 -24.23
N CYS A 388 30.32 16.73 -23.22
CA CYS A 388 31.73 16.84 -22.87
C CYS A 388 32.67 16.03 -23.78
N SER A 389 32.14 15.12 -24.62
CA SER A 389 32.95 14.35 -25.57
C SER A 389 33.72 15.24 -26.56
N ASP A 390 34.92 14.79 -26.97
CA ASP A 390 35.72 15.43 -28.02
C ASP A 390 35.05 15.35 -29.40
N LYS A 391 34.13 14.39 -29.61
CA LYS A 391 33.34 14.27 -30.84
C LYS A 391 32.19 15.28 -30.91
N CYS A 392 31.84 15.92 -29.80
CA CYS A 392 30.66 16.76 -29.66
C CYS A 392 31.03 18.25 -29.62
N GLU A 393 30.47 19.00 -30.56
CA GLU A 393 30.59 20.46 -30.63
C GLU A 393 29.23 21.12 -30.40
N VAL A 394 29.11 21.93 -29.35
CA VAL A 394 27.87 22.65 -29.02
C VAL A 394 27.85 23.97 -29.80
N VAL A 395 26.84 24.12 -30.67
CA VAL A 395 26.63 25.32 -31.47
C VAL A 395 25.45 26.10 -30.89
N TRP A 396 25.74 27.23 -30.24
CA TRP A 396 24.73 28.05 -29.56
C TRP A 396 24.08 29.09 -30.49
N GLY A 397 22.76 29.23 -30.41
CA GLY A 397 21.97 30.24 -31.11
C GLY A 397 21.01 29.69 -32.16
N GLU A 398 20.34 30.58 -32.90
CA GLU A 398 19.39 30.19 -33.93
C GLU A 398 20.07 29.70 -35.21
N VAL A 399 19.49 28.68 -35.83
CA VAL A 399 19.87 28.20 -37.17
C VAL A 399 19.17 29.09 -38.20
N ALA A 400 19.95 29.79 -39.02
CA ALA A 400 19.44 30.78 -39.96
C ALA A 400 18.95 30.15 -41.28
N ALA A 401 19.63 29.12 -41.78
CA ALA A 401 19.23 28.41 -43.00
C ALA A 401 19.91 27.04 -43.10
N PHE A 402 19.28 26.13 -43.86
CA PHE A 402 19.97 24.97 -44.41
C PHE A 402 20.92 25.41 -45.53
N THR A 403 22.00 24.66 -45.72
CA THR A 403 22.91 24.79 -46.87
C THR A 403 22.97 23.47 -47.63
N PRO A 404 23.48 23.44 -48.87
CA PRO A 404 23.59 22.19 -49.62
C PRO A 404 24.39 21.08 -48.91
N ASP A 405 25.31 21.45 -48.02
CA ASP A 405 26.23 20.58 -47.28
C ASP A 405 26.05 20.65 -45.75
N GLY A 406 25.01 21.30 -45.22
CA GLY A 406 24.76 21.34 -43.77
C GLY A 406 23.88 22.48 -43.28
N LEU A 407 24.32 23.17 -42.22
CA LEU A 407 23.57 24.24 -41.54
C LEU A 407 24.41 25.50 -41.36
N ARG A 408 23.75 26.66 -41.42
CA ARG A 408 24.35 27.96 -41.09
C ARG A 408 23.62 28.62 -39.92
N THR A 409 24.35 29.06 -38.91
CA THR A 409 23.80 29.82 -37.78
C THR A 409 23.58 31.29 -38.14
N ALA A 410 22.81 32.01 -37.32
CA ALA A 410 22.65 33.46 -37.44
C ALA A 410 23.98 34.23 -37.27
N SER A 411 24.94 33.69 -36.52
CA SER A 411 26.29 34.25 -36.37
C SER A 411 27.23 33.96 -37.55
N GLY A 412 26.76 33.21 -38.56
CA GLY A 412 27.54 32.87 -39.76
C GLY A 412 28.39 31.60 -39.65
N ALA A 413 28.36 30.89 -38.52
CA ALA A 413 29.05 29.61 -38.38
C ALA A 413 28.39 28.54 -39.27
N VAL A 414 29.20 27.69 -39.91
CA VAL A 414 28.72 26.66 -40.83
C VAL A 414 29.13 25.28 -40.30
N SER A 415 28.13 24.42 -40.09
CA SER A 415 28.31 23.03 -39.71
C SER A 415 28.11 22.16 -40.95
N LYS A 416 29.20 21.67 -41.54
CA LYS A 416 29.16 20.73 -42.67
C LYS A 416 28.92 19.31 -42.18
N VAL A 417 27.89 18.66 -42.68
CA VAL A 417 27.42 17.37 -42.16
C VAL A 417 26.88 16.46 -43.26
N ASP A 418 26.95 15.15 -43.02
CA ASP A 418 26.35 14.13 -43.88
C ASP A 418 24.85 13.94 -43.59
N ALA A 419 24.43 14.16 -42.34
CA ALA A 419 23.06 13.97 -41.89
C ALA A 419 22.61 15.05 -40.89
N ILE A 420 21.33 15.40 -40.90
CA ILE A 420 20.69 16.33 -39.98
C ILE A 420 19.51 15.66 -39.29
N ILE A 421 19.51 15.68 -37.96
CA ILE A 421 18.43 15.19 -37.10
C ILE A 421 17.68 16.39 -36.51
N CYS A 422 16.40 16.51 -36.82
CA CYS A 422 15.50 17.49 -36.22
C CYS A 422 14.79 16.88 -35.01
N ALA A 423 15.28 17.20 -33.80
CA ALA A 423 14.64 16.86 -32.53
C ALA A 423 13.78 18.04 -32.03
N THR A 424 12.92 18.56 -32.92
CA THR A 424 12.26 19.86 -32.80
C THR A 424 10.88 19.82 -32.13
N GLY A 425 10.47 18.64 -31.65
CA GLY A 425 9.27 18.45 -30.84
C GLY A 425 7.99 18.27 -31.64
N PHE A 426 6.86 18.59 -31.00
CA PHE A 426 5.50 18.36 -31.49
C PHE A 426 4.67 19.63 -31.33
N ASP A 427 3.53 19.70 -32.02
CA ASP A 427 2.51 20.73 -31.79
C ASP A 427 1.45 20.22 -30.81
N LEU A 428 1.46 20.84 -29.62
CA LEU A 428 0.60 20.57 -28.47
C LEU A 428 -0.51 21.62 -28.29
N SER A 429 -0.91 22.32 -29.37
CA SER A 429 -2.01 23.30 -29.35
C SER A 429 -3.38 22.72 -28.95
N CYS A 430 -3.49 21.38 -28.82
CA CYS A 430 -4.73 20.63 -28.64
C CYS A 430 -5.70 20.71 -29.83
N VAL A 431 -5.37 21.45 -30.90
CA VAL A 431 -6.23 21.59 -32.08
C VAL A 431 -6.47 20.23 -32.75
N PRO A 432 -7.72 19.81 -32.99
CA PRO A 432 -8.04 18.58 -33.71
C PRO A 432 -7.34 18.48 -35.06
N ARG A 433 -6.97 17.26 -35.46
CA ARG A 433 -6.21 17.00 -36.72
C ARG A 433 -7.03 17.21 -37.98
N PHE A 434 -8.33 16.98 -37.87
CA PHE A 434 -9.31 17.09 -38.94
C PHE A 434 -10.52 17.91 -38.46
N PRO A 435 -11.37 18.39 -39.38
CA PRO A 435 -12.60 19.09 -39.02
C PRO A 435 -13.53 18.19 -38.19
N ILE A 436 -13.92 18.67 -37.00
CA ILE A 436 -14.94 18.07 -36.14
C ILE A 436 -16.05 19.11 -36.04
N ILE A 437 -17.12 18.89 -36.78
CA ILE A 437 -18.20 19.86 -36.98
C ILE A 437 -19.36 19.45 -36.08
N GLY A 438 -19.57 20.20 -35.00
CA GLY A 438 -20.63 19.96 -34.04
C GLY A 438 -21.95 20.61 -34.44
N ARG A 439 -22.79 20.87 -33.43
CA ARG A 439 -24.08 21.55 -33.63
C ARG A 439 -23.86 22.98 -34.14
N ASN A 440 -24.87 23.55 -34.79
CA ASN A 440 -24.79 24.87 -35.44
C ASN A 440 -23.64 25.01 -36.45
N LYS A 441 -23.13 23.88 -36.97
CA LYS A 441 -21.98 23.82 -37.90
C LYS A 441 -20.69 24.44 -37.37
N ILE A 442 -20.55 24.50 -36.04
CA ILE A 442 -19.32 24.97 -35.40
C ILE A 442 -18.23 23.93 -35.59
N ASN A 443 -17.08 24.34 -36.13
CA ASN A 443 -15.90 23.48 -36.27
C ASN A 443 -15.00 23.61 -35.04
N LEU A 444 -14.85 22.53 -34.27
CA LEU A 444 -14.00 22.49 -33.08
C LEU A 444 -12.54 22.83 -33.41
N GLN A 445 -12.09 22.47 -34.61
CA GLN A 445 -10.75 22.76 -35.09
C GLN A 445 -10.47 24.27 -35.14
N ASP A 446 -11.44 25.06 -35.58
CA ASP A 446 -11.29 26.52 -35.67
C ASP A 446 -11.47 27.18 -34.29
N ALA A 447 -12.41 26.67 -33.48
CA ALA A 447 -12.65 27.14 -32.12
C ALA A 447 -11.40 26.96 -31.24
N TRP A 448 -10.84 25.76 -31.18
CA TRP A 448 -9.66 25.47 -30.35
C TRP A 448 -8.36 26.06 -30.90
N ARG A 449 -8.28 26.39 -32.19
CA ARG A 449 -7.15 27.17 -32.74
C ARG A 449 -7.10 28.57 -32.14
N THR A 450 -8.26 29.13 -31.76
CA THR A 450 -8.39 30.45 -31.17
C THR A 450 -8.31 30.40 -29.65
N ASN A 451 -9.16 29.58 -29.01
CA ASN A 451 -9.12 29.33 -27.57
C ASN A 451 -9.49 27.87 -27.25
N PRO A 452 -8.53 27.04 -26.83
CA PRO A 452 -8.77 25.62 -26.53
C PRO A 452 -9.47 25.45 -25.18
N GLU A 453 -10.80 25.48 -25.20
CA GLU A 453 -11.68 25.31 -24.04
C GLU A 453 -12.29 23.91 -24.00
N SER A 454 -12.07 23.18 -22.90
CA SER A 454 -12.70 21.90 -22.62
C SER A 454 -13.18 21.87 -21.16
N TYR A 455 -14.14 20.98 -20.86
CA TYR A 455 -14.51 20.68 -19.48
C TYR A 455 -13.82 19.40 -19.01
N LEU A 456 -13.09 19.51 -17.90
CA LEU A 456 -12.29 18.44 -17.26
C LEU A 456 -11.31 17.72 -18.21
N SER A 457 -10.89 18.34 -19.31
CA SER A 457 -10.10 17.69 -20.36
C SER A 457 -10.83 16.57 -21.11
N VAL A 458 -12.15 16.46 -20.99
CA VAL A 458 -12.95 15.36 -21.56
C VAL A 458 -13.96 15.82 -22.61
N THR A 459 -14.67 16.92 -22.38
CA THR A 459 -15.80 17.35 -23.25
C THR A 459 -15.61 18.76 -23.78
N ALA A 460 -16.35 19.10 -24.85
CA ALA A 460 -16.29 20.39 -25.53
C ALA A 460 -17.69 20.98 -25.73
N ALA A 461 -17.80 22.31 -25.67
CA ALA A 461 -19.05 23.00 -26.01
C ALA A 461 -19.43 22.73 -27.46
N ASP A 462 -20.75 22.70 -27.73
CA ASP A 462 -21.32 22.51 -29.08
C ASP A 462 -20.97 21.19 -29.78
N MET A 463 -20.38 20.22 -29.05
CA MET A 463 -20.01 18.90 -29.55
C MET A 463 -20.82 17.83 -28.80
N PRO A 464 -22.08 17.55 -29.18
CA PRO A 464 -22.88 16.52 -28.51
C PRO A 464 -22.23 15.14 -28.64
N ASN A 465 -22.27 14.32 -27.59
CA ASN A 465 -21.73 12.95 -27.57
C ASN A 465 -20.25 12.83 -27.98
N TYR A 466 -19.51 13.93 -27.92
CA TYR A 466 -18.10 13.97 -28.21
C TYR A 466 -17.29 13.92 -26.91
N PHE A 467 -16.32 13.03 -26.88
CA PHE A 467 -15.35 12.93 -25.80
C PHE A 467 -13.94 12.96 -26.37
N THR A 468 -12.99 13.53 -25.64
CA THR A 468 -11.58 13.49 -25.96
C THR A 468 -10.80 12.92 -24.79
N ILE A 469 -9.82 12.08 -25.08
CA ILE A 469 -8.85 11.61 -24.09
C ILE A 469 -7.65 12.55 -24.14
N LEU A 470 -7.32 13.13 -22.98
CA LEU A 470 -6.29 14.15 -22.84
C LEU A 470 -6.55 15.40 -23.72
N GLY A 471 -7.72 16.02 -23.63
CA GLY A 471 -7.99 17.33 -24.26
C GLY A 471 -7.22 18.52 -23.65
N PRO A 472 -7.64 19.77 -23.98
CA PRO A 472 -7.18 20.98 -23.28
C PRO A 472 -7.33 20.84 -21.76
N ALA A 473 -6.44 21.47 -20.99
CA ALA A 473 -6.38 21.31 -19.53
C ALA A 473 -6.14 19.87 -19.02
N SER A 474 -5.45 19.02 -19.79
CA SER A 474 -5.08 17.66 -19.38
C SER A 474 -3.96 17.61 -18.33
N PRO A 475 -3.74 16.48 -17.63
CA PRO A 475 -2.73 16.39 -16.58
C PRO A 475 -1.31 16.14 -17.13
N LEU A 476 -0.93 16.74 -18.27
CA LEU A 476 0.36 16.49 -18.95
C LEU A 476 1.61 16.76 -18.11
N GLY A 477 1.54 17.69 -17.14
CA GLY A 477 2.64 17.99 -16.21
C GLY A 477 2.64 17.20 -14.89
N HIS A 478 1.66 16.32 -14.66
CA HIS A 478 1.30 15.88 -13.30
C HIS A 478 1.79 14.48 -12.90
N GLY A 479 2.52 13.78 -13.79
CA GLY A 479 3.06 12.44 -13.53
C GLY A 479 2.69 11.43 -14.63
N SER A 480 2.34 10.21 -14.24
CA SER A 480 1.88 9.17 -15.17
C SER A 480 0.53 9.52 -15.76
N LEU A 481 0.42 9.38 -17.09
CA LEU A 481 -0.82 9.63 -17.82
C LEU A 481 -1.76 8.42 -17.82
N VAL A 482 -1.25 7.20 -17.62
CA VAL A 482 -2.07 5.99 -17.75
C VAL A 482 -3.22 5.95 -16.74
N PRO A 483 -3.00 6.21 -15.43
CA PRO A 483 -4.10 6.31 -14.48
C PRO A 483 -5.09 7.43 -14.84
N SER A 484 -4.60 8.56 -15.36
CA SER A 484 -5.49 9.67 -15.77
C SER A 484 -6.41 9.27 -16.94
N ILE A 485 -5.89 8.48 -17.88
CA ILE A 485 -6.68 7.92 -18.99
C ILE A 485 -7.75 6.95 -18.46
N GLU A 486 -7.44 6.14 -17.45
CA GLU A 486 -8.40 5.22 -16.82
C GLU A 486 -9.55 5.97 -16.13
N PHE A 487 -9.27 7.03 -15.37
CA PHE A 487 -10.30 7.85 -14.74
C PHE A 487 -11.16 8.58 -15.78
N VAL A 488 -10.55 9.13 -16.84
CA VAL A 488 -11.30 9.72 -17.96
C VAL A 488 -12.18 8.67 -18.65
N THR A 489 -11.66 7.45 -18.85
CA THR A 489 -12.41 6.34 -19.43
C THR A 489 -13.61 5.98 -18.58
N SER A 490 -13.45 5.89 -17.26
CA SER A 490 -14.56 5.63 -16.33
C SER A 490 -15.62 6.72 -16.41
N TYR A 491 -15.22 7.99 -16.38
CA TYR A 491 -16.12 9.14 -16.51
C TYR A 491 -16.91 9.11 -17.82
N ILE A 492 -16.26 8.79 -18.95
CA ILE A 492 -16.92 8.61 -20.24
C ILE A 492 -17.94 7.45 -20.15
N CYS A 493 -17.56 6.33 -19.53
CA CYS A 493 -18.44 5.19 -19.38
C CYS A 493 -19.70 5.54 -18.56
N ASP A 494 -19.57 6.27 -17.46
CA ASP A 494 -20.71 6.67 -16.62
C ASP A 494 -21.71 7.54 -17.40
N ILE A 495 -21.21 8.48 -18.20
CA ILE A 495 -22.04 9.31 -19.08
C ILE A 495 -22.73 8.47 -20.16
N ILE A 496 -22.01 7.56 -20.83
CA ILE A 496 -22.58 6.68 -21.85
C ILE A 496 -23.63 5.75 -21.23
N ARG A 497 -23.38 5.20 -20.03
CA ARG A 497 -24.34 4.37 -19.31
C ARG A 497 -25.64 5.12 -19.05
N LYS A 498 -25.58 6.39 -18.65
CA LYS A 498 -26.77 7.23 -18.51
C LYS A 498 -27.52 7.42 -19.84
N LEU A 499 -26.81 7.63 -20.96
CA LEU A 499 -27.43 7.65 -22.29
C LEU A 499 -28.12 6.32 -22.64
N GLN A 500 -27.51 5.18 -22.26
CA GLN A 500 -28.05 3.84 -22.52
C GLN A 500 -29.30 3.52 -21.71
N THR A 501 -29.31 3.87 -20.43
CA THR A 501 -30.29 3.35 -19.46
C THR A 501 -31.41 4.34 -19.13
N GLN A 502 -31.20 5.63 -19.38
CA GLN A 502 -32.21 6.68 -19.17
C GLN A 502 -32.70 7.31 -20.48
N ASN A 503 -32.33 6.72 -21.62
CA ASN A 503 -32.88 7.00 -22.94
C ASN A 503 -32.74 8.45 -23.41
N TYR A 504 -31.52 8.97 -23.26
CA TYR A 504 -31.11 10.24 -23.86
C TYR A 504 -30.43 9.98 -25.22
N SER A 505 -30.73 10.80 -26.22
CA SER A 505 -30.08 10.76 -27.54
C SER A 505 -28.69 11.38 -27.50
N SER A 506 -28.57 12.50 -26.78
CA SER A 506 -27.32 13.24 -26.71
C SER A 506 -27.09 13.96 -25.39
N VAL A 507 -25.81 14.20 -25.11
CA VAL A 507 -25.31 14.99 -23.99
C VAL A 507 -24.27 15.99 -24.48
N CYS A 508 -24.36 17.24 -24.03
CA CYS A 508 -23.40 18.29 -24.37
C CYS A 508 -23.18 19.19 -23.14
N PRO A 509 -21.94 19.59 -22.79
CA PRO A 509 -21.75 20.53 -21.70
C PRO A 509 -22.44 21.85 -22.04
N LYS A 510 -23.08 22.47 -21.04
CA LYS A 510 -23.67 23.81 -21.20
C LYS A 510 -22.62 24.77 -21.75
N ALA A 511 -23.00 25.62 -22.70
CA ALA A 511 -22.04 26.42 -23.49
C ALA A 511 -21.03 27.24 -22.65
N HIS A 512 -21.40 27.68 -21.46
CA HIS A 512 -20.53 28.46 -20.58
C HIS A 512 -19.55 27.63 -19.73
N ILE A 513 -19.78 26.32 -19.56
CA ILE A 513 -19.05 25.47 -18.60
C ILE A 513 -17.59 25.27 -18.99
N PRO A 514 -17.22 24.86 -20.23
CA PRO A 514 -15.81 24.74 -20.63
C PRO A 514 -15.03 26.05 -20.42
N ARG A 515 -15.63 27.19 -20.77
CA ARG A 515 -15.05 28.52 -20.55
C ARG A 515 -14.88 28.87 -19.07
N ALA A 516 -15.89 28.59 -18.26
CA ALA A 516 -15.85 28.84 -16.82
C ALA A 516 -14.74 28.01 -16.15
N TYR A 517 -14.63 26.73 -16.53
CA TYR A 517 -13.58 25.84 -16.07
C TYR A 517 -12.19 26.35 -16.49
N GLN A 518 -12.00 26.72 -17.76
CA GLN A 518 -10.73 27.25 -18.25
C GLN A 518 -10.34 28.54 -17.52
N LYS A 519 -11.28 29.46 -17.27
CA LYS A 519 -11.02 30.69 -16.50
C LYS A 519 -10.54 30.40 -15.09
N GLN A 520 -11.19 29.47 -14.39
CA GLN A 520 -10.78 29.02 -13.06
C GLN A 520 -9.41 28.34 -13.11
N ALA A 521 -9.17 27.50 -14.12
CA ALA A 521 -7.92 26.78 -14.28
C ALA A 521 -6.74 27.72 -14.48
N LEU A 522 -6.85 28.67 -15.40
CA LEU A 522 -5.81 29.65 -15.69
C LEU A 522 -5.49 30.52 -14.47
N ALA A 523 -6.51 31.04 -13.79
CA ALA A 523 -6.31 31.84 -12.57
C ALA A 523 -5.59 31.04 -11.47
N TRP A 524 -5.89 29.74 -11.33
CA TRP A 524 -5.19 28.87 -10.39
C TRP A 524 -3.74 28.58 -10.81
N LEU A 525 -3.48 28.45 -12.11
CA LEU A 525 -2.16 28.10 -12.65
C LEU A 525 -1.15 29.26 -12.60
N GLU A 526 -1.60 30.51 -12.50
CA GLU A 526 -0.72 31.70 -12.40
C GLU A 526 0.30 31.61 -11.24
N ARG A 527 -0.03 30.91 -10.16
CA ARG A 527 0.87 30.70 -9.00
C ARG A 527 1.82 29.51 -9.14
N THR A 528 1.87 28.87 -10.31
CA THR A 528 2.72 27.71 -10.55
C THR A 528 3.94 28.07 -11.37
N VAL A 529 4.99 27.25 -11.30
CA VAL A 529 6.18 27.39 -12.15
C VAL A 529 5.87 27.23 -13.63
N TRP A 530 4.73 26.64 -14.02
CA TRP A 530 4.35 26.53 -15.42
C TRP A 530 3.99 27.86 -16.07
N ALA A 531 3.55 28.83 -15.25
CA ALA A 531 3.21 30.17 -15.69
C ALA A 531 4.43 31.12 -15.78
N SER A 532 5.64 30.69 -15.37
CA SER A 532 6.82 31.57 -15.41
C SER A 532 7.37 31.77 -16.83
N ASP A 533 8.28 32.74 -17.00
CA ASP A 533 8.83 33.18 -18.30
C ASP A 533 9.80 32.16 -18.93
N CYS A 534 9.27 31.00 -19.34
CA CYS A 534 10.01 30.00 -20.12
C CYS A 534 9.24 29.59 -21.39
N ALA A 535 9.92 29.45 -22.52
CA ALA A 535 9.30 28.86 -23.71
C ALA A 535 9.02 27.37 -23.48
N SER A 536 7.77 26.96 -23.27
CA SER A 536 7.40 25.57 -22.95
C SER A 536 6.34 25.02 -23.91
N THR A 537 6.28 23.69 -24.03
CA THR A 537 5.23 23.02 -24.82
C THR A 537 3.82 23.25 -24.24
N PHE A 538 3.71 23.49 -22.92
CA PHE A 538 2.44 23.86 -22.27
C PHE A 538 1.90 25.22 -22.72
N LYS A 539 2.78 26.08 -23.28
CA LYS A 539 2.48 27.40 -23.88
C LYS A 539 2.71 27.40 -25.40
N ASN A 540 2.66 26.21 -26.01
CA ASN A 540 2.89 25.98 -27.44
C ASN A 540 4.19 26.62 -28.00
N GLY A 541 5.26 26.62 -27.19
CA GLY A 541 6.58 27.10 -27.58
C GLY A 541 6.82 28.61 -27.40
N THR A 542 5.84 29.36 -26.86
CA THR A 542 5.98 30.79 -26.55
C THR A 542 6.44 31.03 -25.11
N VAL A 543 7.12 32.15 -24.86
CA VAL A 543 7.66 32.50 -23.52
C VAL A 543 6.55 32.98 -22.59
N ASP A 544 5.67 33.84 -23.09
CA ASP A 544 4.61 34.57 -22.38
C ASP A 544 3.19 34.14 -22.78
N GLY A 545 3.05 33.08 -23.59
CA GLY A 545 1.74 32.60 -24.01
C GLY A 545 0.95 31.93 -22.88
N LYS A 546 -0.36 31.82 -23.09
CA LYS A 546 -1.26 31.19 -22.13
C LYS A 546 -1.02 29.68 -22.04
N LEU A 547 -1.26 29.11 -20.87
CA LEU A 547 -1.27 27.67 -20.65
C LEU A 547 -2.47 27.04 -21.34
N VAL A 548 -2.23 26.04 -22.18
CA VAL A 548 -3.28 25.39 -22.99
C VAL A 548 -3.65 24.01 -22.47
N SER A 549 -2.69 23.30 -21.89
CA SER A 549 -2.76 21.83 -21.76
C SER A 549 -2.58 21.31 -20.33
N LEU A 550 -2.85 22.12 -19.29
CA LEU A 550 -2.62 21.73 -17.89
C LEU A 550 -3.87 21.83 -17.02
N HIS A 551 -4.12 20.76 -16.27
CA HIS A 551 -5.13 20.70 -15.21
C HIS A 551 -4.79 21.64 -14.03
N PRO A 552 -5.76 22.33 -13.42
CA PRO A 552 -5.54 23.05 -12.16
C PRO A 552 -5.56 22.12 -10.94
N GLY A 553 -4.48 22.11 -10.16
CA GLY A 553 -4.32 21.25 -8.98
C GLY A 553 -3.61 19.94 -9.30
N SER A 554 -3.54 19.02 -8.32
CA SER A 554 -2.82 17.76 -8.50
C SER A 554 -3.56 16.78 -9.41
N ARG A 555 -2.90 15.71 -9.88
CA ARG A 555 -3.61 14.62 -10.58
C ARG A 555 -4.68 13.96 -9.70
N LEU A 556 -4.45 13.85 -8.39
CA LEU A 556 -5.43 13.29 -7.46
C LEU A 556 -6.68 14.18 -7.37
N HIS A 557 -6.49 15.51 -7.41
CA HIS A 557 -7.61 16.45 -7.52
C HIS A 557 -8.46 16.20 -8.78
N MET A 558 -7.82 15.90 -9.92
CA MET A 558 -8.54 15.51 -11.14
C MET A 558 -9.31 14.20 -10.97
N PHE A 559 -8.72 13.20 -10.29
CA PHE A 559 -9.36 11.90 -10.09
C PHE A 559 -10.64 12.03 -9.25
N GLU A 560 -10.62 12.87 -8.21
CA GLU A 560 -11.82 13.18 -7.42
C GLU A 560 -12.89 13.91 -8.24
N LEU A 561 -12.50 14.82 -9.13
CA LEU A 561 -13.46 15.51 -10.02
C LEU A 561 -14.10 14.57 -11.06
N LEU A 562 -13.38 13.52 -11.47
CA LEU A 562 -13.83 12.56 -12.46
C LEU A 562 -14.61 11.38 -11.84
N SER A 563 -14.52 11.15 -10.53
CA SER A 563 -15.14 9.99 -9.87
C SER A 563 -16.67 10.09 -9.78
N THR A 564 -17.21 11.30 -9.83
CA THR A 564 -18.66 11.56 -9.79
C THR A 564 -19.03 12.63 -10.82
N PRO A 565 -19.56 12.24 -12.00
CA PRO A 565 -19.97 13.20 -13.01
C PRO A 565 -21.03 14.18 -12.49
N ARG A 566 -20.74 15.49 -12.60
CA ARG A 566 -21.69 16.57 -12.34
C ARG A 566 -22.66 16.71 -13.50
N TYR A 567 -23.72 15.90 -13.50
CA TYR A 567 -24.70 15.86 -14.60
C TYR A 567 -25.41 17.20 -14.82
N GLU A 568 -25.51 18.06 -13.81
CA GLU A 568 -26.11 19.39 -13.89
C GLU A 568 -25.33 20.39 -14.76
N ASP A 569 -24.07 20.08 -15.08
CA ASP A 569 -23.23 20.92 -15.95
C ASP A 569 -23.50 20.66 -17.45
N PHE A 570 -24.38 19.70 -17.76
CA PHE A 570 -24.70 19.25 -19.12
C PHE A 570 -26.15 19.53 -19.49
N ASP A 571 -26.38 19.72 -20.78
CA ASP A 571 -27.69 19.64 -21.42
C ASP A 571 -27.88 18.23 -21.97
N TRP A 572 -29.03 17.63 -21.66
CA TRP A 572 -29.38 16.26 -22.04
C TRP A 572 -30.60 16.28 -22.95
N THR A 573 -30.52 15.67 -24.12
CA THR A 573 -31.63 15.58 -25.07
C THR A 573 -32.33 14.24 -24.90
N SER A 574 -33.58 14.25 -24.46
CA SER A 574 -34.41 13.05 -24.30
C SER A 574 -34.73 12.43 -25.66
N LEU A 575 -34.82 11.09 -25.73
CA LEU A 575 -35.37 10.40 -26.90
C LEU A 575 -36.89 10.59 -27.04
N SER A 576 -37.59 10.83 -25.93
CA SER A 576 -39.01 11.22 -25.92
C SER A 576 -39.11 12.75 -26.01
N PRO A 577 -39.83 13.30 -27.02
CA PRO A 577 -39.97 14.75 -27.20
C PRO A 577 -40.92 15.42 -26.20
N ASP A 578 -41.73 14.66 -25.48
CA ASP A 578 -42.63 15.20 -24.44
C ASP A 578 -41.89 15.30 -23.09
N GLU A 579 -41.78 16.53 -22.57
CA GLU A 579 -41.09 16.81 -21.30
C GLU A 579 -41.82 16.20 -20.10
N ASP A 580 -43.15 16.02 -20.17
CA ASP A 580 -43.93 15.39 -19.11
C ASP A 580 -43.66 13.88 -19.01
N LEU A 581 -43.00 13.28 -20.03
CA LEU A 581 -42.59 11.87 -20.07
C LEU A 581 -41.13 11.64 -19.69
N ALA A 582 -40.48 12.61 -19.02
CA ALA A 582 -39.08 12.52 -18.60
C ALA A 582 -38.74 11.30 -17.70
N PHE A 583 -39.74 10.62 -17.14
CA PHE A 583 -39.60 9.41 -16.31
C PHE A 583 -39.95 8.09 -17.04
N ALA A 584 -40.17 8.11 -18.35
CA ALA A 584 -40.49 6.91 -19.13
C ALA A 584 -39.44 5.78 -19.00
N TRP A 585 -38.18 6.14 -18.68
CA TRP A 585 -37.10 5.18 -18.42
C TRP A 585 -37.27 4.35 -17.14
N LEU A 586 -38.26 4.66 -16.28
CA LEU A 586 -38.63 3.78 -15.14
C LEU A 586 -39.11 2.40 -15.61
N GLY A 587 -39.46 2.26 -16.89
CA GLY A 587 -39.73 0.99 -17.52
C GLY A 587 -41.07 0.38 -17.09
N ASN A 588 -41.10 -0.95 -17.02
CA ASN A 588 -42.27 -1.75 -16.64
C ASN A 588 -42.50 -1.86 -15.12
N GLY A 589 -41.68 -1.19 -14.30
CA GLY A 589 -41.76 -1.24 -12.84
C GLY A 589 -40.89 -2.31 -12.16
N PHE A 590 -40.14 -3.12 -12.90
CA PHE A 590 -39.17 -4.09 -12.39
C PHE A 590 -37.73 -3.70 -12.73
N THR A 591 -36.78 -4.25 -11.99
CA THR A 591 -35.35 -4.18 -12.30
C THR A 591 -34.90 -5.37 -13.16
N ILE A 592 -33.78 -5.20 -13.88
CA ILE A 592 -33.19 -6.30 -14.67
C ILE A 592 -32.87 -7.52 -13.79
N ASP A 593 -32.43 -7.30 -12.54
CA ASP A 593 -32.09 -8.39 -11.63
C ASP A 593 -33.33 -9.20 -11.22
N GLU A 594 -34.48 -8.54 -11.01
CA GLU A 594 -35.77 -9.20 -10.76
C GLU A 594 -36.21 -10.06 -11.96
N ASP A 595 -36.10 -9.51 -13.17
CA ASP A 595 -36.39 -10.26 -14.40
C ASP A 595 -35.43 -11.44 -14.60
N ASP A 596 -34.13 -11.26 -14.36
CA ASP A 596 -33.12 -12.32 -14.51
C ASP A 596 -33.33 -13.45 -13.50
N ALA A 597 -33.68 -13.13 -12.25
CA ALA A 597 -34.05 -14.12 -11.23
C ALA A 597 -35.31 -14.89 -11.64
N TYR A 598 -36.32 -14.21 -12.19
CA TYR A 598 -37.60 -14.82 -12.54
C TYR A 598 -37.55 -15.67 -13.82
N TYR A 599 -36.99 -15.14 -14.91
CA TYR A 599 -37.05 -15.78 -16.24
C TYR A 599 -35.83 -16.62 -16.61
N LYS A 600 -34.64 -16.23 -16.16
CA LYS A 600 -33.38 -16.92 -16.55
C LYS A 600 -32.96 -17.96 -15.50
N GLY A 601 -33.74 -18.13 -14.43
CA GLY A 601 -33.36 -18.97 -13.28
C GLY A 601 -32.09 -18.45 -12.60
N GLY A 602 -31.85 -17.14 -12.67
CA GLY A 602 -30.61 -16.50 -12.27
C GLY A 602 -30.36 -16.50 -10.77
N GLN A 603 -29.08 -16.43 -10.39
CA GLN A 603 -28.62 -16.24 -9.01
C GLN A 603 -28.55 -14.75 -8.60
N ALA A 604 -29.33 -13.87 -9.25
CA ALA A 604 -29.29 -12.44 -8.98
C ALA A 604 -29.72 -12.19 -7.52
N ASP A 605 -28.88 -11.45 -6.78
CA ASP A 605 -29.16 -11.11 -5.38
C ASP A 605 -30.17 -9.95 -5.33
N LEU A 606 -31.46 -10.28 -5.30
CA LEU A 606 -32.54 -9.30 -5.13
C LEU A 606 -32.50 -8.61 -3.76
N THR A 607 -31.65 -9.09 -2.85
CA THR A 607 -31.41 -8.49 -1.54
C THR A 607 -30.10 -7.71 -1.50
N TYR A 608 -29.56 -7.27 -2.64
CA TYR A 608 -28.28 -6.56 -2.69
C TYR A 608 -28.22 -5.33 -1.77
N PHE A 609 -29.35 -4.69 -1.49
CA PHE A 609 -29.46 -3.54 -0.57
C PHE A 609 -29.41 -3.94 0.91
N LEU A 610 -29.59 -5.22 1.23
CA LEU A 610 -29.29 -5.80 2.54
C LEU A 610 -27.80 -6.17 2.66
N ASN A 611 -27.07 -6.20 1.54
CA ASN A 611 -25.63 -6.34 1.63
C ASN A 611 -25.06 -5.13 2.38
N PRO A 612 -24.10 -5.37 3.28
CA PRO A 612 -23.38 -4.29 3.92
C PRO A 612 -22.87 -3.31 2.84
N PRO A 613 -23.14 -1.98 2.91
CA PRO A 613 -22.52 -1.01 2.01
C PRO A 613 -21.01 -1.28 1.88
N PRO A 614 -20.39 -1.09 0.70
CA PRO A 614 -18.95 -1.31 0.53
C PRO A 614 -18.16 -0.50 1.57
N GLY A 615 -17.55 -1.20 2.53
CA GLY A 615 -16.91 -0.61 3.72
C GLY A 615 -17.53 -1.03 5.07
N SER A 616 -18.83 -1.34 5.11
CA SER A 616 -19.49 -1.97 6.27
C SER A 616 -19.28 -3.48 6.34
N LYS A 617 -18.52 -4.06 5.39
CA LYS A 617 -17.87 -5.36 5.60
C LYS A 617 -16.98 -5.38 6.84
N ASN A 618 -16.62 -4.21 7.39
CA ASN A 618 -15.93 -4.12 8.67
C ASN A 618 -16.88 -4.34 9.86
N GLU A 619 -18.16 -3.93 9.78
CA GLU A 619 -19.17 -4.08 10.84
C GLU A 619 -19.93 -5.42 10.76
N LEU A 620 -20.08 -5.97 9.56
CA LEU A 620 -20.57 -7.34 9.34
C LEU A 620 -19.43 -8.36 9.18
N HIS A 621 -18.19 -7.96 9.45
CA HIS A 621 -17.08 -8.90 9.53
C HIS A 621 -17.39 -9.91 10.64
N PRO A 622 -17.12 -11.22 10.46
CA PRO A 622 -17.30 -12.20 11.54
C PRO A 622 -16.54 -11.85 12.83
N ASN A 623 -15.50 -11.01 12.70
CA ASN A 623 -14.68 -10.52 13.81
C ASN A 623 -14.99 -9.06 14.20
N PHE A 624 -16.09 -8.46 13.72
CA PHE A 624 -16.48 -7.12 14.18
C PHE A 624 -16.80 -7.16 15.67
N GLN A 625 -16.30 -6.16 16.39
CA GLN A 625 -16.55 -5.99 17.82
C GLN A 625 -17.00 -4.55 18.07
N VAL A 626 -18.04 -4.40 18.89
CA VAL A 626 -18.46 -3.09 19.37
C VAL A 626 -17.32 -2.48 20.20
N PHE A 627 -17.04 -1.19 19.96
CA PHE A 627 -16.02 -0.49 20.70
C PHE A 627 -16.33 -0.53 22.22
N PRO A 628 -15.38 -0.92 23.11
CA PRO A 628 -15.71 -1.30 24.48
C PRO A 628 -16.49 -0.23 25.27
N SER A 629 -16.11 1.04 25.11
CA SER A 629 -16.73 2.16 25.83
C SER A 629 -18.05 2.66 25.24
N PHE A 630 -18.63 1.99 24.23
CA PHE A 630 -19.89 2.41 23.59
C PHE A 630 -21.03 2.69 24.60
N SER A 631 -21.11 1.88 25.67
CA SER A 631 -22.11 2.07 26.75
C SER A 631 -22.04 3.43 27.46
N THR A 632 -20.89 4.13 27.42
CA THR A 632 -20.75 5.47 28.03
C THR A 632 -21.55 6.53 27.30
N VAL A 633 -21.72 6.37 25.98
CA VAL A 633 -22.45 7.30 25.10
C VAL A 633 -23.97 7.20 25.31
N LEU A 634 -24.47 5.99 25.57
CA LEU A 634 -25.91 5.73 25.68
C LEU A 634 -26.59 6.57 26.77
N SER A 635 -25.86 6.86 27.85
CA SER A 635 -26.37 7.66 28.98
C SER A 635 -26.66 9.13 28.63
N GLN A 636 -26.04 9.66 27.58
CA GLN A 636 -26.26 11.03 27.11
C GLN A 636 -27.28 11.08 25.97
N LYS A 637 -27.31 10.05 25.12
CA LYS A 637 -28.20 9.96 23.96
C LYS A 637 -29.66 9.64 24.34
N GLY A 638 -29.87 8.79 25.35
CA GLY A 638 -31.20 8.29 25.70
C GLY A 638 -31.84 7.44 24.59
N GLU A 639 -33.16 7.25 24.65
CA GLU A 639 -33.95 6.48 23.66
C GLU A 639 -34.32 7.28 22.40
N ASN A 640 -33.91 8.56 22.32
CA ASN A 640 -34.40 9.48 21.29
C ASN A 640 -33.43 9.60 20.12
N ASN A 641 -33.96 9.58 18.89
CA ASN A 641 -33.17 9.70 17.65
C ASN A 641 -32.96 11.15 17.17
N GLU A 642 -33.46 12.14 17.91
CA GLU A 642 -33.33 13.57 17.61
C GLU A 642 -32.19 14.24 18.40
N LEU A 643 -31.70 15.40 17.92
CA LEU A 643 -30.70 16.20 18.63
C LEU A 643 -31.30 16.74 19.94
N VAL A 644 -30.95 16.12 21.07
CA VAL A 644 -31.50 16.49 22.37
C VAL A 644 -30.77 17.73 22.92
N ASP A 645 -31.54 18.70 23.42
CA ASP A 645 -31.01 19.80 24.25
C ASP A 645 -30.30 19.21 25.48
N PHE A 646 -28.97 19.33 25.48
CA PHE A 646 -28.10 18.76 26.52
C PHE A 646 -28.50 19.21 27.92
N TYR A 647 -28.78 20.50 28.12
CA TYR A 647 -29.12 21.02 29.46
C TYR A 647 -30.51 20.57 29.89
N ALA A 648 -31.48 20.56 28.98
CA ALA A 648 -32.82 20.06 29.27
C ALA A 648 -32.83 18.54 29.58
N ASN A 649 -31.97 17.76 28.93
CA ASN A 649 -31.84 16.33 29.20
C ASN A 649 -31.26 16.06 30.59
N PHE A 650 -30.21 16.80 30.97
CA PHE A 650 -29.65 16.72 32.31
C PHE A 650 -30.59 17.28 33.39
N ASP A 651 -31.36 18.34 33.13
CA ASP A 651 -32.38 18.85 34.06
C ASP A 651 -33.54 17.85 34.24
N LYS A 652 -33.98 17.16 33.18
CA LYS A 652 -34.97 16.07 33.27
C LYS A 652 -34.43 14.89 34.09
N ASN A 653 -33.19 14.47 33.88
CA ASN A 653 -32.56 13.40 34.67
C ASN A 653 -32.21 13.84 36.10
N SER A 654 -32.10 15.14 36.36
CA SER A 654 -31.91 15.74 37.69
C SER A 654 -33.23 16.00 38.42
N SER A 655 -34.39 15.78 37.80
CA SER A 655 -35.72 15.96 38.40
C SER A 655 -36.13 14.86 39.39
N GLY A 656 -35.24 13.90 39.65
CA GLY A 656 -35.37 12.94 40.73
C GLY A 656 -35.42 13.60 42.12
N ALA A 657 -35.70 12.81 43.16
CA ALA A 657 -35.72 13.29 44.53
C ALA A 657 -34.42 14.05 44.87
N PRO A 658 -34.48 15.24 45.52
CA PRO A 658 -33.30 16.02 45.86
C PRO A 658 -32.34 15.18 46.69
N ILE A 659 -31.05 15.20 46.35
CA ILE A 659 -30.02 14.46 47.10
C ILE A 659 -29.96 15.05 48.51
N PRO A 660 -30.24 14.26 49.57
CA PRO A 660 -30.31 14.80 50.93
C PRO A 660 -29.01 15.50 51.34
N GLY A 661 -29.13 16.75 51.81
CA GLY A 661 -27.99 17.53 52.31
C GLY A 661 -27.08 18.15 51.23
N VAL A 662 -27.47 18.10 49.95
CA VAL A 662 -26.71 18.68 48.83
C VAL A 662 -27.47 19.88 48.25
N PRO A 663 -26.82 21.03 48.02
CA PRO A 663 -27.46 22.17 47.37
C PRO A 663 -27.85 21.85 45.91
N LYS A 664 -28.83 22.57 45.36
CA LYS A 664 -29.17 22.44 43.93
C LYS A 664 -27.96 22.88 43.09
N LEU A 665 -27.40 21.94 42.32
CA LEU A 665 -26.25 22.16 41.45
C LEU A 665 -26.72 22.59 40.05
N ASP A 666 -26.07 23.61 39.50
CA ASP A 666 -26.27 24.14 38.15
C ASP A 666 -25.53 23.29 37.12
N VAL A 667 -26.29 22.54 36.32
CA VAL A 667 -25.79 21.64 35.27
C VAL A 667 -25.08 22.38 34.13
N THR A 668 -25.33 23.69 33.95
CA THR A 668 -24.66 24.50 32.91
C THR A 668 -23.17 24.71 33.21
N ARG A 669 -22.74 24.40 34.44
CA ARG A 669 -21.35 24.49 34.91
C ARG A 669 -20.75 23.11 35.23
N MET A 670 -21.27 22.06 34.63
CA MET A 670 -20.81 20.67 34.82
C MET A 670 -19.78 20.27 33.74
N VAL A 671 -18.71 19.60 34.16
CA VAL A 671 -17.72 18.94 33.29
C VAL A 671 -17.42 17.52 33.79
N ASP A 672 -16.95 16.64 32.92
CA ASP A 672 -16.43 15.32 33.34
C ASP A 672 -15.16 15.50 34.20
N GLY A 673 -15.20 15.09 35.47
CA GLY A 673 -14.06 15.12 36.39
C GLY A 673 -13.25 13.80 36.43
N GLY A 674 -13.86 12.71 35.96
CA GLY A 674 -13.23 11.40 35.82
C GLY A 674 -14.26 10.34 35.50
N LYS A 675 -13.82 9.22 34.92
CA LYS A 675 -14.71 8.14 34.48
C LYS A 675 -13.99 6.80 34.57
N GLY A 676 -14.61 5.83 35.21
CA GLY A 676 -14.19 4.44 35.20
C GLY A 676 -15.21 3.57 34.49
N ILE A 677 -14.77 2.57 33.75
CA ILE A 677 -15.63 1.52 33.22
C ILE A 677 -15.00 0.16 33.52
N SER A 678 -15.84 -0.78 33.96
CA SER A 678 -15.50 -2.20 34.04
C SER A 678 -16.25 -2.94 32.93
N PHE A 679 -15.54 -3.81 32.21
CA PHE A 679 -16.08 -4.65 31.15
C PHE A 679 -16.24 -6.07 31.69
N PHE A 680 -17.48 -6.50 31.90
CA PHE A 680 -17.76 -7.87 32.36
C PHE A 680 -17.98 -8.81 31.17
N LYS A 681 -18.54 -8.28 30.08
CA LYS A 681 -18.79 -9.00 28.83
C LYS A 681 -18.57 -8.09 27.63
N PRO A 682 -18.10 -8.62 26.49
CA PRO A 682 -18.12 -7.89 25.23
C PRO A 682 -19.54 -7.46 24.89
N LEU A 683 -19.71 -6.22 24.44
CA LEU A 683 -20.98 -5.76 23.91
C LEU A 683 -21.28 -6.52 22.60
N PRO A 684 -22.49 -7.07 22.43
CA PRO A 684 -22.80 -7.80 21.22
C PRO A 684 -22.88 -6.83 20.03
N PRO A 685 -22.43 -7.24 18.83
CA PRO A 685 -22.51 -6.41 17.62
C PRO A 685 -23.95 -6.09 17.19
N THR A 686 -24.94 -6.80 17.75
CA THR A 686 -26.37 -6.57 17.53
C THR A 686 -27.14 -6.73 18.82
N SER A 687 -28.18 -5.91 19.01
CA SER A 687 -29.19 -6.06 20.08
C SER A 687 -30.38 -6.92 19.65
N VAL A 688 -30.40 -7.47 18.42
CA VAL A 688 -31.50 -8.34 17.96
C VAL A 688 -31.66 -9.52 18.94
N GLY A 689 -32.85 -9.65 19.52
CA GLY A 689 -33.17 -10.67 20.51
C GLY A 689 -32.56 -10.43 21.90
N ARG A 690 -32.17 -9.19 22.23
CA ARG A 690 -31.73 -8.79 23.57
C ARG A 690 -32.28 -7.43 23.95
N HIS A 691 -32.71 -7.28 25.20
CA HIS A 691 -33.18 -6.01 25.74
C HIS A 691 -32.18 -5.48 26.75
N PHE A 692 -31.63 -4.28 26.52
CA PHE A 692 -30.66 -3.65 27.42
C PHE A 692 -31.27 -2.46 28.16
N GLU A 693 -30.99 -2.36 29.46
CA GLU A 693 -31.41 -1.27 30.35
C GLU A 693 -30.18 -0.64 31.02
N GLN A 694 -30.16 0.70 31.15
CA GLN A 694 -29.18 1.41 31.97
C GLN A 694 -29.74 1.70 33.35
N ARG A 695 -29.16 1.08 34.39
CA ARG A 695 -29.54 1.31 35.79
C ARG A 695 -28.58 2.31 36.43
N MET A 696 -29.06 3.53 36.67
CA MET A 696 -28.27 4.61 37.26
C MET A 696 -28.57 4.81 38.74
N LYS A 697 -27.54 5.05 39.56
CA LYS A 697 -27.66 5.51 40.94
C LYS A 697 -26.56 6.51 41.31
N VAL A 698 -26.88 7.46 42.18
CA VAL A 698 -25.88 8.31 42.83
C VAL A 698 -25.23 7.52 43.96
N ILE A 699 -23.90 7.38 43.93
CA ILE A 699 -23.14 6.62 44.92
C ILE A 699 -22.27 7.50 45.84
N GLY A 700 -22.11 8.79 45.49
CA GLY A 700 -21.40 9.74 46.34
C GLY A 700 -21.60 11.18 45.88
N VAL A 701 -21.58 12.12 46.82
CA VAL A 701 -21.49 13.56 46.53
C VAL A 701 -20.43 14.17 47.42
N TYR A 702 -19.46 14.86 46.82
CA TYR A 702 -18.30 15.37 47.52
C TYR A 702 -18.10 16.87 47.34
N ASP A 703 -17.84 17.56 48.45
CA ASP A 703 -17.53 18.99 48.46
C ASP A 703 -16.01 19.20 48.30
N LYS A 704 -15.59 19.85 47.20
CA LYS A 704 -14.18 20.19 46.92
C LYS A 704 -13.85 21.65 47.26
N GLY A 705 -14.66 22.29 48.11
CA GLY A 705 -14.49 23.67 48.54
C GLY A 705 -14.74 24.66 47.40
N LYS A 706 -14.00 25.78 47.38
CA LYS A 706 -14.17 26.83 46.34
C LYS A 706 -14.01 26.31 44.90
N ALA A 707 -13.33 25.18 44.70
CA ALA A 707 -13.12 24.59 43.38
C ALA A 707 -14.40 24.01 42.76
N GLY A 708 -15.31 23.43 43.57
CA GLY A 708 -16.52 22.80 43.05
C GLY A 708 -17.08 21.66 43.91
N ALA A 709 -18.04 20.93 43.35
CA ALA A 709 -18.59 19.69 43.92
C ALA A 709 -18.47 18.53 42.91
N ILE A 710 -18.36 17.29 43.39
CA ILE A 710 -18.40 16.08 42.57
C ILE A 710 -19.68 15.31 42.88
N VAL A 711 -20.45 14.94 41.86
CA VAL A 711 -21.50 13.92 41.95
C VAL A 711 -20.99 12.66 41.29
N GLN A 712 -20.87 11.58 42.06
CA GLN A 712 -20.43 10.28 41.59
C GLN A 712 -21.65 9.39 41.28
N THR A 713 -21.72 8.90 40.06
CA THR A 713 -22.82 8.06 39.56
C THR A 713 -22.30 6.69 39.15
N GLN A 714 -23.01 5.63 39.52
CA GLN A 714 -22.85 4.31 38.93
C GLN A 714 -23.94 4.09 37.89
N THR A 715 -23.55 3.67 36.68
CA THR A 715 -24.47 3.25 35.61
C THR A 715 -24.11 1.84 35.16
N ASP A 716 -25.02 0.90 35.35
CA ASP A 716 -24.85 -0.49 34.92
C ASP A 716 -25.66 -0.71 33.63
N MET A 717 -25.03 -1.26 32.58
CA MET A 717 -25.74 -1.74 31.39
C MET A 717 -26.10 -3.20 31.59
N VAL A 718 -27.40 -3.49 31.67
CA VAL A 718 -27.94 -4.79 32.05
C VAL A 718 -28.76 -5.35 30.90
N ASP A 719 -28.54 -6.62 30.54
CA ASP A 719 -29.46 -7.38 29.73
C ASP A 719 -30.67 -7.77 30.60
N THR A 720 -31.86 -7.25 30.30
CA THR A 720 -33.04 -7.42 31.14
C THR A 720 -33.60 -8.83 31.12
N GLU A 721 -33.30 -9.62 30.09
CA GLU A 721 -33.77 -11.01 29.99
C GLU A 721 -32.93 -11.94 30.87
N THR A 722 -31.61 -11.76 30.86
CA THR A 722 -30.66 -12.59 31.61
C THR A 722 -30.28 -12.00 32.97
N ASN A 723 -30.60 -10.72 33.20
CA ASN A 723 -30.16 -9.89 34.32
C ASN A 723 -28.63 -9.79 34.45
N GLU A 724 -27.91 -9.99 33.35
CA GLU A 724 -26.45 -9.95 33.30
C GLU A 724 -25.95 -8.52 33.06
N VAL A 725 -24.94 -8.09 33.81
CA VAL A 725 -24.28 -6.79 33.64
C VAL A 725 -23.17 -6.92 32.60
N TYR A 726 -23.19 -6.07 31.56
CA TYR A 726 -22.16 -6.03 30.51
C TYR A 726 -21.06 -5.05 30.85
N THR A 727 -21.46 -3.84 31.24
CA THR A 727 -20.54 -2.79 31.66
C THR A 727 -21.04 -2.09 32.91
N ARG A 728 -20.11 -1.61 33.74
CA ARG A 728 -20.38 -0.73 34.87
C ARG A 728 -19.54 0.53 34.72
N VAL A 729 -20.21 1.67 34.64
CA VAL A 729 -19.57 2.99 34.52
C VAL A 729 -19.67 3.71 35.86
N ILE A 730 -18.53 4.17 36.37
CA ILE A 730 -18.42 5.10 37.50
C ILE A 730 -18.06 6.47 36.94
N GLY A 731 -19.04 7.37 36.86
CA GLY A 731 -18.85 8.76 36.40
C GLY A 731 -18.66 9.71 37.57
N ASN A 732 -17.72 10.65 37.45
CA ASN A 732 -17.52 11.76 38.37
C ASN A 732 -17.88 13.08 37.66
N ASN A 733 -19.09 13.57 37.87
CA ASN A 733 -19.53 14.85 37.30
C ASN A 733 -19.05 15.99 38.21
N PHE A 734 -18.20 16.87 37.69
CA PHE A 734 -17.61 17.99 38.44
C PHE A 734 -18.35 19.30 38.14
N TYR A 735 -18.93 19.89 39.17
CA TYR A 735 -19.69 21.13 39.13
C TYR A 735 -18.78 22.29 39.52
N VAL A 736 -18.27 23.00 38.51
CA VAL A 736 -17.22 24.01 38.63
C VAL A 736 -17.70 25.17 39.50
N GLY A 737 -16.98 25.46 40.59
CA GLY A 737 -17.25 26.58 41.49
C GLY A 737 -18.49 26.45 42.36
N GLN A 738 -19.04 25.24 42.50
CA GLN A 738 -20.28 24.95 43.25
C GLN A 738 -20.05 24.10 44.53
N GLY A 739 -18.92 24.31 45.22
CA GLY A 739 -18.64 23.70 46.53
C GLY A 739 -18.67 24.71 47.68
N GLY A 740 -18.21 24.32 48.87
CA GLY A 740 -18.14 25.18 50.07
C GLY A 740 -19.37 25.12 50.98
N TRP A 741 -20.19 24.07 50.87
CA TRP A 741 -21.40 23.85 51.67
C TRP A 741 -21.16 22.89 52.86
N GLY A 742 -19.94 22.39 53.05
CA GLY A 742 -19.53 21.60 54.22
C GLY A 742 -19.70 20.09 54.07
N GLY A 743 -19.79 19.59 52.83
CA GLY A 743 -19.96 18.17 52.53
C GLY A 743 -18.72 17.29 52.74
N PRO A 744 -18.85 15.96 52.61
CA PRO A 744 -17.72 15.05 52.69
C PRO A 744 -16.75 15.31 51.53
N LYS A 745 -15.43 15.24 51.79
CA LYS A 745 -14.42 15.61 50.77
C LYS A 745 -14.14 14.54 49.71
N GLY A 746 -14.44 13.27 49.99
CA GLY A 746 -14.15 12.13 49.12
C GLY A 746 -12.67 11.82 48.93
N SER A 747 -12.31 10.57 48.68
CA SER A 747 -10.97 10.16 48.25
C SER A 747 -10.81 10.36 46.73
N SER A 748 -9.58 10.53 46.27
CA SER A 748 -9.27 10.53 44.83
C SER A 748 -8.09 9.59 44.61
N PRO A 749 -8.24 8.53 43.79
CA PRO A 749 -7.09 7.72 43.43
C PRO A 749 -6.09 8.58 42.62
N VAL A 750 -4.80 8.37 42.87
CA VAL A 750 -3.70 9.03 42.17
C VAL A 750 -3.01 7.98 41.32
N TYR A 751 -3.29 7.97 40.02
CA TYR A 751 -2.59 7.13 39.05
C TYR A 751 -1.39 7.90 38.50
N ALA A 752 -0.32 7.97 39.29
CA ALA A 752 0.94 8.50 38.79
C ALA A 752 1.66 7.41 37.98
N PRO A 753 2.10 7.69 36.75
CA PRO A 753 2.94 6.77 36.01
C PRO A 753 4.28 6.63 36.73
N PRO A 754 4.98 5.52 36.49
CA PRO A 754 6.29 5.29 37.06
C PRO A 754 7.30 6.33 36.54
N LYS A 755 8.32 6.64 37.35
CA LYS A 755 9.43 7.53 36.98
C LYS A 755 10.42 6.83 36.04
N ARG A 756 9.94 6.41 34.87
CA ARG A 756 10.70 5.76 33.79
C ARG A 756 10.07 6.09 32.44
N ASP A 757 10.79 5.83 31.36
CA ASP A 757 10.27 6.03 30.00
C ASP A 757 9.01 5.19 29.73
N PRO A 758 8.07 5.70 28.92
CA PRO A 758 6.88 4.95 28.50
C PRO A 758 7.26 3.74 27.66
N ASP A 759 6.56 2.63 27.86
CA ASP A 759 6.74 1.43 27.05
C ASP A 759 6.22 1.63 25.63
N LEU A 760 5.16 2.44 25.46
CA LEU A 760 4.54 2.74 24.17
C LEU A 760 4.05 4.20 24.13
N SER A 761 3.99 4.78 22.93
CA SER A 761 3.44 6.12 22.69
C SER A 761 2.57 6.16 21.43
N TYR A 762 1.52 6.98 21.41
CA TYR A 762 0.60 7.10 20.29
C TYR A 762 0.12 8.55 20.08
N PRO A 763 0.26 9.15 18.88
CA PRO A 763 -0.24 10.49 18.59
C PRO A 763 -1.75 10.49 18.26
N LEU A 764 -2.48 11.44 18.84
CA LEU A 764 -3.87 11.79 18.55
C LEU A 764 -3.91 13.19 17.94
N ILE A 765 -4.14 13.25 16.63
CA ILE A 765 -4.21 14.51 15.88
C ILE A 765 -5.67 14.98 15.85
N THR A 766 -5.94 16.19 16.30
CA THR A 766 -7.27 16.82 16.16
C THR A 766 -7.26 17.89 15.06
N THR A 767 -8.42 18.11 14.46
CA THR A 767 -8.72 19.22 13.54
C THR A 767 -9.68 20.20 14.21
N GLU A 768 -9.88 21.37 13.59
CA GLU A 768 -10.87 22.36 14.04
C GLU A 768 -12.29 21.77 14.09
N GLU A 769 -12.61 20.83 13.18
CA GLU A 769 -13.90 20.16 13.08
C GLU A 769 -14.05 19.01 14.08
N THR A 770 -12.98 18.57 14.75
CA THR A 770 -13.01 17.38 15.63
C THR A 770 -14.03 17.53 16.76
N ALA A 771 -14.18 18.72 17.33
CA ALA A 771 -15.20 18.98 18.35
C ALA A 771 -16.63 18.84 17.80
N LEU A 772 -16.88 19.24 16.55
CA LEU A 772 -18.19 19.13 15.90
C LEU A 772 -18.52 17.69 15.49
N LEU A 773 -17.55 16.98 14.90
CA LEU A 773 -17.69 15.56 14.54
C LEU A 773 -17.94 14.69 15.75
N TYR A 774 -17.31 15.02 16.89
CA TYR A 774 -17.52 14.28 18.11
C TYR A 774 -18.97 14.33 18.60
N ARG A 775 -19.67 15.46 18.44
CA ARG A 775 -21.08 15.61 18.84
C ARG A 775 -22.02 14.64 18.13
N LEU A 776 -21.67 14.16 16.94
CA LEU A 776 -22.44 13.14 16.22
C LEU A 776 -22.45 11.78 16.94
N ASN A 777 -21.52 11.57 17.87
CA ASN A 777 -21.43 10.37 18.69
C ASN A 777 -22.20 10.50 20.01
N GLY A 778 -23.08 11.49 20.19
CA GLY A 778 -24.04 11.55 21.30
C GLY A 778 -23.75 12.54 22.43
N ASP A 779 -22.56 13.15 22.47
CA ASP A 779 -22.27 14.26 23.39
C ASP A 779 -22.68 15.60 22.74
N THR A 780 -23.92 16.01 22.95
CA THR A 780 -24.49 17.21 22.30
C THR A 780 -24.12 18.52 23.01
N ASN A 781 -23.24 18.49 24.02
CA ASN A 781 -22.94 19.65 24.86
C ASN A 781 -22.50 20.87 24.02
N PRO A 782 -23.15 22.05 24.18
CA PRO A 782 -22.80 23.26 23.46
C PRO A 782 -21.34 23.70 23.60
N LEU A 783 -20.64 23.24 24.65
CA LEU A 783 -19.22 23.50 24.88
C LEU A 783 -18.31 23.06 23.72
N HIS A 784 -18.75 22.08 22.91
CA HIS A 784 -18.03 21.53 21.76
C HIS A 784 -18.41 22.20 20.43
N ALA A 785 -19.32 23.17 20.43
CA ALA A 785 -19.88 23.76 19.21
C ALA A 785 -19.68 25.27 19.10
N VAL A 786 -19.84 25.99 20.22
CA VAL A 786 -19.75 27.44 20.26
C VAL A 786 -18.82 27.89 21.38
N PRO A 787 -18.10 29.02 21.23
CA PRO A 787 -17.06 29.42 22.20
C PRO A 787 -17.63 29.99 23.51
N GLU A 788 -18.90 30.40 23.53
CA GLU A 788 -19.50 31.15 24.64
C GLU A 788 -19.59 30.34 25.96
N PRO A 789 -20.03 29.07 25.96
CA PRO A 789 -20.06 28.25 27.18
C PRO A 789 -18.65 28.03 27.76
N GLY A 790 -17.67 27.73 26.91
CA GLY A 790 -16.28 27.55 27.32
C GLY A 790 -15.69 28.80 27.97
N ARG A 791 -15.94 29.98 27.38
CA ARG A 791 -15.52 31.28 27.94
C ARG A 791 -16.18 31.58 29.29
N LYS A 792 -17.48 31.28 29.45
CA LYS A 792 -18.19 31.44 30.74
C LYS A 792 -17.63 30.56 31.85
N MET A 793 -17.02 29.42 31.50
CA MET A 793 -16.34 28.51 32.43
C MET A 793 -14.85 28.85 32.67
N GLY A 794 -14.31 29.86 31.98
CA GLY A 794 -12.90 30.27 32.11
C GLY A 794 -11.93 29.62 31.10
N PHE A 795 -12.43 28.97 30.05
CA PHE A 795 -11.62 28.40 28.95
C PHE A 795 -11.45 29.39 27.78
N LYS A 796 -10.48 29.12 26.88
CA LYS A 796 -10.14 30.02 25.76
C LYS A 796 -11.20 30.07 24.64
N GLY A 797 -12.05 29.04 24.51
CA GLY A 797 -13.05 28.94 23.44
C GLY A 797 -13.74 27.58 23.43
N VAL A 798 -13.96 27.03 22.23
CA VAL A 798 -14.39 25.64 22.04
C VAL A 798 -13.30 24.72 22.56
N ILE A 799 -13.68 23.65 23.27
CA ILE A 799 -12.74 22.69 23.83
C ILE A 799 -13.14 21.24 23.53
N ILE A 800 -12.16 20.35 23.58
CA ILE A 800 -12.32 18.90 23.52
C ILE A 800 -11.97 18.34 24.91
N HIS A 801 -12.93 17.70 25.56
CA HIS A 801 -12.83 17.24 26.95
C HIS A 801 -13.73 16.01 27.20
N GLY A 802 -13.51 15.31 28.30
CA GLY A 802 -14.42 14.27 28.78
C GLY A 802 -14.46 13.04 27.87
N LEU A 803 -15.63 12.71 27.31
CA LEU A 803 -15.83 11.47 26.58
C LEU A 803 -14.99 11.35 25.29
N TRP A 804 -14.69 12.45 24.57
CA TRP A 804 -13.77 12.37 23.43
C TRP A 804 -12.39 11.92 23.90
N THR A 805 -11.85 12.61 24.91
CA THR A 805 -10.54 12.35 25.52
C THR A 805 -10.46 10.92 26.04
N TYR A 806 -11.55 10.44 26.63
CA TYR A 806 -11.72 9.07 27.09
C TYR A 806 -11.65 8.05 25.95
N ASN A 807 -12.50 8.20 24.93
CA ASN A 807 -12.62 7.24 23.83
C ASN A 807 -11.39 7.25 22.92
N ALA A 808 -10.82 8.43 22.64
CA ALA A 808 -9.60 8.57 21.85
C ALA A 808 -8.39 7.94 22.57
N THR A 809 -8.28 8.10 23.89
CA THR A 809 -7.23 7.45 24.67
C THR A 809 -7.44 5.94 24.75
N LEU A 810 -8.68 5.47 24.97
CA LEU A 810 -8.98 4.04 24.93
C LEU A 810 -8.65 3.43 23.56
N TYR A 811 -8.97 4.14 22.48
CA TYR A 811 -8.61 3.74 21.12
C TYR A 811 -7.09 3.62 20.96
N ALA A 812 -6.34 4.64 21.40
CA ALA A 812 -4.89 4.63 21.38
C ALA A 812 -4.32 3.42 22.14
N VAL A 813 -4.81 3.17 23.36
CA VAL A 813 -4.39 2.04 24.20
C VAL A 813 -4.75 0.69 23.57
N LEU A 814 -5.96 0.53 23.05
CA LEU A 814 -6.35 -0.70 22.35
C LEU A 814 -5.43 -0.93 21.15
N LYS A 815 -5.09 0.12 20.40
CA LYS A 815 -4.25 0.04 19.22
C LYS A 815 -2.80 -0.34 19.54
N VAL A 816 -2.18 0.27 20.56
CA VAL A 816 -0.75 0.03 20.86
C VAL A 816 -0.51 -1.07 21.88
N ALA A 817 -1.48 -1.36 22.77
CA ALA A 817 -1.31 -2.29 23.88
C ALA A 817 -2.38 -3.40 23.96
N GLY A 818 -3.54 -3.21 23.34
CA GLY A 818 -4.66 -4.17 23.36
C GLY A 818 -4.82 -5.03 22.09
N ASN A 819 -3.91 -4.93 21.11
CA ASN A 819 -3.99 -5.58 19.81
C ASN A 819 -5.30 -5.29 19.04
N SER A 820 -5.92 -4.14 19.29
CA SER A 820 -7.23 -3.74 18.76
C SER A 820 -8.37 -4.71 19.07
N GLN A 821 -8.27 -5.52 20.13
CA GLN A 821 -9.29 -6.50 20.55
C GLN A 821 -10.01 -6.02 21.82
N ALA A 822 -11.34 -5.95 21.79
CA ALA A 822 -12.15 -5.48 22.91
C ALA A 822 -12.07 -6.41 24.13
N GLU A 823 -11.88 -7.72 23.95
CA GLU A 823 -11.75 -8.68 25.05
C GLU A 823 -10.43 -8.55 25.82
N ASN A 824 -9.46 -7.81 25.27
CA ASN A 824 -8.18 -7.59 25.91
C ASN A 824 -8.22 -6.47 26.94
N ILE A 825 -9.37 -5.86 27.23
CA ILE A 825 -9.52 -4.85 28.28
C ILE A 825 -10.58 -5.25 29.31
N LYS A 826 -10.22 -5.23 30.59
CA LYS A 826 -11.09 -5.57 31.73
C LYS A 826 -11.63 -4.33 32.43
N SER A 827 -10.85 -3.25 32.46
CA SER A 827 -11.29 -1.95 32.95
C SER A 827 -10.52 -0.80 32.32
N PHE A 828 -11.14 0.36 32.27
CA PHE A 828 -10.52 1.61 31.83
C PHE A 828 -10.96 2.77 32.72
N GLU A 829 -10.01 3.42 33.39
CA GLU A 829 -10.25 4.56 34.25
C GLU A 829 -9.52 5.78 33.74
N ALA A 830 -10.15 6.94 33.89
CA ALA A 830 -9.63 8.22 33.49
C ALA A 830 -9.88 9.27 34.55
N LYS A 831 -8.89 10.13 34.73
CA LYS A 831 -9.01 11.40 35.42
C LYS A 831 -8.61 12.50 34.44
N PHE A 832 -9.55 13.40 34.15
CA PHE A 832 -9.31 14.51 33.26
C PHE A 832 -8.67 15.66 34.04
N ALA A 833 -7.52 16.12 33.56
CA ALA A 833 -6.75 17.18 34.19
C ALA A 833 -7.01 18.54 33.53
N SER A 834 -7.06 18.56 32.19
CA SER A 834 -7.36 19.77 31.44
C SER A 834 -7.88 19.47 30.03
N PRO A 835 -8.62 20.40 29.42
CA PRO A 835 -9.15 20.20 28.08
C PRO A 835 -8.13 20.53 26.99
N LEU A 836 -8.32 19.90 25.82
CA LEU A 836 -7.62 20.17 24.56
C LEU A 836 -8.34 21.25 23.75
N ASN A 837 -7.62 22.01 22.91
CA ASN A 837 -8.26 22.84 21.90
C ASN A 837 -8.39 22.05 20.59
N PRO A 838 -9.47 22.25 19.81
CA PRO A 838 -9.52 21.77 18.44
C PRO A 838 -8.28 22.24 17.65
N GLY A 839 -7.67 21.34 16.88
CA GLY A 839 -6.44 21.62 16.12
C GLY A 839 -5.13 21.30 16.86
N ASP A 840 -5.18 21.01 18.16
CA ASP A 840 -4.00 20.56 18.93
C ASP A 840 -3.68 19.09 18.63
N THR A 841 -2.41 18.72 18.79
CA THR A 841 -1.98 17.31 18.81
C THR A 841 -1.84 16.87 20.26
N ALA A 842 -2.32 15.68 20.58
CA ALA A 842 -2.12 15.08 21.89
C ALA A 842 -1.32 13.78 21.76
N THR A 843 -0.44 13.49 22.71
CA THR A 843 0.29 12.21 22.74
C THR A 843 -0.17 11.37 23.92
N VAL A 844 -0.53 10.11 23.67
CA VAL A 844 -0.82 9.10 24.69
C VAL A 844 0.44 8.29 24.97
N GLN A 845 0.92 8.31 26.21
CA GLN A 845 2.03 7.49 26.70
C GLN A 845 1.50 6.36 27.58
N VAL A 846 2.09 5.18 27.49
CA VAL A 846 1.61 3.94 28.12
C VAL A 846 2.74 3.23 28.87
N TRP A 847 2.49 2.82 30.11
CA TRP A 847 3.39 2.05 30.97
C TRP A 847 2.72 0.78 31.49
N ARG A 848 3.32 -0.38 31.28
CA ARG A 848 2.92 -1.68 31.83
C ARG A 848 3.52 -1.83 33.23
N LEU A 849 2.68 -2.18 34.22
CA LEU A 849 3.04 -2.19 35.65
C LEU A 849 3.37 -3.60 36.19
N GLY A 850 3.25 -4.64 35.37
CA GLY A 850 4.00 -5.90 35.55
C GLY A 850 3.39 -6.96 36.48
N ILE A 851 2.14 -6.79 36.94
CA ILE A 851 1.42 -7.81 37.72
C ILE A 851 0.14 -8.16 36.96
N CYS A 852 -0.06 -9.43 36.65
CA CYS A 852 -1.29 -9.95 36.07
C CYS A 852 -2.17 -10.58 37.15
N ASP A 853 -3.48 -10.43 37.01
CA ASP A 853 -4.43 -11.26 37.74
C ASP A 853 -4.47 -12.71 37.20
N GLU A 854 -5.23 -13.58 37.86
CA GLU A 854 -5.41 -14.99 37.50
C GLU A 854 -5.96 -15.19 36.07
N ASP A 855 -6.63 -14.18 35.51
CA ASP A 855 -7.18 -14.18 34.14
C ASP A 855 -6.16 -13.67 33.09
N GLY A 856 -4.96 -13.28 33.55
CA GLY A 856 -3.87 -12.77 32.72
C GLY A 856 -3.99 -11.29 32.35
N PHE A 857 -4.81 -10.50 33.05
CA PHE A 857 -4.89 -9.06 32.87
C PHE A 857 -3.92 -8.32 33.78
N GLY A 858 -3.03 -7.53 33.18
CA GLY A 858 -2.08 -6.69 33.88
C GLY A 858 -2.47 -5.22 33.91
N GLU A 859 -1.96 -4.52 34.91
CA GLU A 859 -2.18 -3.09 35.09
C GLU A 859 -1.31 -2.25 34.15
N VAL A 860 -1.91 -1.22 33.57
CA VAL A 860 -1.30 -0.29 32.63
C VAL A 860 -1.66 1.14 33.03
N SER A 861 -0.66 1.99 33.23
CA SER A 861 -0.86 3.43 33.41
C SER A 861 -0.73 4.13 32.06
N CYS A 862 -1.56 5.15 31.81
CA CYS A 862 -1.39 6.01 30.64
C CYS A 862 -1.51 7.48 31.00
N ARG A 863 -0.89 8.34 30.18
CA ARG A 863 -1.04 9.80 30.26
C ARG A 863 -1.27 10.38 28.89
N GLN A 864 -2.03 11.47 28.84
CA GLN A 864 -2.21 12.28 27.66
C GLN A 864 -1.78 13.72 27.93
N TYR A 865 -0.96 14.30 27.05
CA TYR A 865 -0.53 15.70 27.10
C TYR A 865 -0.68 16.38 25.74
N ASP A 866 -0.78 17.71 25.76
CA ASP A 866 -0.77 18.57 24.56
C ASP A 866 0.66 18.67 24.04
N SER A 867 0.89 18.22 22.81
CA SER A 867 2.12 18.46 22.07
C SER A 867 1.86 19.59 21.09
N HIS A 868 2.25 20.82 21.46
CA HIS A 868 2.07 21.99 20.63
C HIS A 868 2.55 21.78 19.20
N ARG A 869 1.85 22.42 18.25
CA ARG A 869 1.99 22.32 16.79
C ARG A 869 3.46 22.39 16.33
N GLN A 870 4.16 21.25 16.29
CA GLN A 870 5.31 21.10 15.42
C GLN A 870 4.78 20.85 14.01
N GLU A 871 5.28 21.62 13.04
CA GLU A 871 5.02 21.35 11.62
C GLU A 871 5.31 19.87 11.33
N PRO A 872 4.53 19.21 10.45
CA PRO A 872 4.73 17.80 10.12
C PRO A 872 6.02 17.66 9.31
N HIS A 873 7.15 17.60 10.00
CA HIS A 873 8.43 17.18 9.47
C HIS A 873 8.44 15.66 9.35
N THR A 874 8.80 15.19 8.15
CA THR A 874 9.49 13.93 7.82
C THR A 874 9.28 12.76 8.79
N GLY A 875 8.63 11.70 8.31
CA GLY A 875 8.43 10.42 9.02
C GLY A 875 9.72 9.67 9.35
N ASN A 876 10.49 10.21 10.28
CA ASN A 876 11.50 9.53 11.07
C ASN A 876 11.15 9.81 12.53
N ILE A 877 10.48 8.87 13.20
CA ILE A 877 10.52 8.82 14.67
C ILE A 877 11.89 8.23 15.02
N ILE A 878 12.91 9.10 15.01
CA ILE A 878 14.15 8.82 15.74
C ILE A 878 13.89 9.29 17.17
N GLN A 879 14.03 8.36 18.11
CA GLN A 879 14.16 8.67 19.52
C GLN A 879 15.35 9.62 19.71
N GLU A 880 15.09 10.87 20.09
CA GLU A 880 16.04 11.58 20.92
C GLU A 880 15.78 11.15 22.38
N GLN A 881 16.79 10.50 22.94
CA GLN A 881 16.80 9.99 24.31
C GLN A 881 16.95 11.16 25.31
N GLY A 882 16.19 11.09 26.40
CA GLY A 882 16.69 11.57 27.71
C GLY A 882 16.49 13.05 28.05
N GLN A 883 15.31 13.62 27.84
CA GLN A 883 14.91 14.83 28.58
C GLN A 883 13.55 14.64 29.24
N ASP A 884 13.43 15.12 30.49
CA ASP A 884 12.14 15.28 31.19
C ASP A 884 11.14 15.95 30.23
N PRO A 885 9.84 15.59 30.25
CA PRO A 885 8.85 16.25 29.42
C PRO A 885 8.95 17.76 29.67
N ASP A 886 9.04 18.51 28.57
CA ASP A 886 9.11 19.97 28.56
C ASP A 886 8.12 20.52 29.59
N PRO A 887 8.57 21.34 30.57
CA PRO A 887 7.72 21.87 31.65
C PRO A 887 6.51 22.67 31.14
N ASP A 888 6.50 23.05 29.86
CA ASP A 888 5.38 23.72 29.20
C ASP A 888 4.29 22.76 28.66
N LEU A 889 4.50 21.43 28.66
CA LEU A 889 3.50 20.45 28.21
C LEU A 889 2.37 20.30 29.22
N LYS A 890 1.15 20.59 28.78
CA LYS A 890 -0.04 20.54 29.64
C LYS A 890 -0.59 19.11 29.75
N LEU A 891 -0.74 18.61 30.98
CA LEU A 891 -1.40 17.33 31.25
C LEU A 891 -2.90 17.43 30.97
N ASN A 892 -3.41 16.56 30.10
CA ASN A 892 -4.82 16.51 29.70
C ASN A 892 -5.57 15.41 30.47
N GLY A 893 -4.93 14.27 30.70
CA GLY A 893 -5.52 13.19 31.49
C GLY A 893 -4.51 12.16 31.98
N SER A 894 -4.87 11.46 33.06
CA SER A 894 -4.19 10.25 33.53
C SER A 894 -5.18 9.09 33.52
N PHE A 895 -4.71 7.94 33.08
CA PHE A 895 -5.54 6.78 32.81
C PHE A 895 -4.94 5.53 33.43
N PHE A 896 -5.81 4.58 33.72
CA PHE A 896 -5.45 3.29 34.27
C PHE A 896 -6.24 2.20 33.56
N VAL A 897 -5.57 1.14 33.15
CA VAL A 897 -6.13 0.14 32.25
C VAL A 897 -5.76 -1.24 32.74
N SER A 898 -6.72 -2.15 32.80
CA SER A 898 -6.46 -3.56 33.00
C SER A 898 -6.50 -4.25 31.64
N LEU A 899 -5.33 -4.67 31.12
CA LEU A 899 -5.16 -5.20 29.77
C LEU A 899 -4.63 -6.64 29.77
N LYS A 900 -5.07 -7.46 28.81
CA LYS A 900 -4.67 -8.86 28.72
C LYS A 900 -3.23 -9.01 28.22
N MET A 901 -2.38 -9.58 29.06
CA MET A 901 -0.93 -9.62 28.86
C MET A 901 -0.44 -10.89 28.13
N SER A 902 -1.29 -11.90 27.89
CA SER A 902 -0.94 -13.17 27.20
C SER A 902 -1.96 -13.56 26.10
N SER A 903 -1.50 -14.21 25.03
CA SER A 903 -2.38 -14.61 23.91
C SER A 903 -3.28 -15.80 24.26
N ARG A 904 -4.36 -15.99 23.49
CA ARG A 904 -5.40 -17.01 23.74
C ARG A 904 -4.98 -18.35 23.13
N GLN A 905 -5.10 -19.45 23.89
CA GLN A 905 -4.87 -20.79 23.35
C GLN A 905 -5.83 -21.09 22.20
N LYS A 906 -5.29 -21.41 21.02
CA LYS A 906 -6.04 -21.84 19.82
C LYS A 906 -5.78 -23.30 19.43
N ILE A 907 -4.63 -23.83 19.84
CA ILE A 907 -4.20 -25.20 19.53
C ILE A 907 -3.78 -25.88 20.84
N ARG A 908 -4.41 -27.02 21.15
CA ARG A 908 -4.09 -27.84 22.32
C ARG A 908 -3.46 -29.15 21.87
N THR A 909 -2.29 -29.48 22.42
CA THR A 909 -1.51 -30.68 22.11
C THR A 909 -1.01 -31.36 23.39
N GLY A 910 -0.43 -32.55 23.25
CA GLY A 910 0.23 -33.21 24.38
C GLY A 910 1.40 -32.39 24.96
N LEU A 911 2.04 -31.53 24.16
CA LEU A 911 3.08 -30.61 24.62
C LEU A 911 2.50 -29.48 25.49
N THR A 912 1.40 -28.86 25.05
CA THR A 912 0.74 -27.81 25.84
C THR A 912 0.21 -28.37 27.16
N ASP A 913 -0.34 -29.58 27.15
CA ASP A 913 -0.83 -30.27 28.35
C ASP A 913 0.32 -30.63 29.31
N LEU A 914 1.46 -31.07 28.77
CA LEU A 914 2.63 -31.47 29.58
C LEU A 914 3.22 -30.29 30.37
N PHE A 915 3.25 -29.10 29.75
CA PHE A 915 3.85 -27.90 30.34
C PHE A 915 2.84 -26.93 30.97
N GLY A 916 1.54 -27.10 30.74
CA GLY A 916 0.54 -26.12 31.16
C GLY A 916 0.62 -24.79 30.41
N VAL A 917 1.19 -24.80 29.19
CA VAL A 917 1.34 -23.60 28.34
C VAL A 917 0.21 -23.52 27.31
N LYS A 918 0.05 -22.36 26.69
CA LYS A 918 -1.05 -22.10 25.76
C LYS A 918 -0.77 -22.59 24.36
N HIS A 919 0.49 -22.52 23.93
CA HIS A 919 0.88 -22.69 22.53
C HIS A 919 1.94 -23.77 22.37
N PRO A 920 1.85 -24.60 21.32
CA PRO A 920 2.82 -25.67 21.06
C PRO A 920 4.12 -25.15 20.42
N VAL A 921 4.66 -24.05 20.95
CA VAL A 921 5.86 -23.35 20.44
C VAL A 921 6.93 -23.28 21.54
N MET A 922 8.13 -23.77 21.21
CA MET A 922 9.31 -23.70 22.06
C MET A 922 10.39 -22.86 21.38
N LEU A 923 11.03 -21.97 22.14
CA LEU A 923 12.23 -21.25 21.69
C LEU A 923 13.43 -22.21 21.68
N ALA A 924 14.27 -22.12 20.64
CA ALA A 924 15.52 -22.85 20.61
C ALA A 924 16.60 -22.23 21.52
N GLY A 925 17.38 -23.06 22.21
CA GLY A 925 18.53 -22.65 23.03
C GLY A 925 19.73 -22.18 22.20
N MET A 926 19.61 -21.04 21.53
CA MET A 926 20.59 -20.49 20.59
C MET A 926 21.69 -19.65 21.24
N GLY A 927 22.47 -20.19 22.18
CA GLY A 927 23.58 -19.47 22.83
C GLY A 927 23.21 -18.02 23.21
N VAL A 928 24.01 -17.03 22.77
CA VAL A 928 23.78 -15.59 23.01
C VAL A 928 22.46 -15.07 22.40
N ALA A 929 22.00 -15.63 21.27
CA ALA A 929 20.77 -15.16 20.61
C ALA A 929 19.52 -15.44 21.44
N ALA A 930 19.48 -16.59 22.12
CA ALA A 930 18.40 -16.99 23.03
C ALA A 930 18.73 -16.66 24.50
N GLY A 931 19.01 -15.38 24.74
CA GLY A 931 19.26 -14.87 26.09
C GLY A 931 18.01 -14.82 26.98
N PRO A 932 18.18 -14.43 28.26
CA PRO A 932 17.11 -14.44 29.27
C PRO A 932 15.85 -13.68 28.88
N ARG A 933 16.01 -12.52 28.24
CA ARG A 933 14.92 -11.66 27.76
C ARG A 933 14.05 -12.34 26.72
N LEU A 934 14.67 -12.95 25.71
CA LEU A 934 13.94 -13.64 24.64
C LEU A 934 13.20 -14.87 25.19
N ALA A 935 13.87 -15.67 26.02
CA ALA A 935 13.26 -16.84 26.64
C ALA A 935 12.06 -16.44 27.52
N ALA A 936 12.21 -15.42 28.37
CA ALA A 936 11.09 -14.90 29.15
C ALA A 936 9.95 -14.39 28.26
N ALA A 937 10.26 -13.68 27.17
CA ALA A 937 9.26 -13.15 26.25
C ALA A 937 8.44 -14.26 25.55
N VAL A 938 9.09 -15.35 25.13
CA VAL A 938 8.39 -16.52 24.55
C VAL A 938 7.52 -17.24 25.60
N THR A 939 8.02 -17.40 26.84
CA THR A 939 7.20 -17.96 27.92
C THR A 939 6.00 -17.06 28.25
N ASN A 940 6.19 -15.75 28.33
CA ASN A 940 5.12 -14.77 28.57
C ASN A 940 4.07 -14.75 27.45
N ALA A 941 4.48 -15.03 26.21
CA ALA A 941 3.58 -15.18 25.07
C ALA A 941 2.76 -16.48 25.12
N GLY A 942 3.04 -17.39 26.06
CA GLY A 942 2.32 -18.65 26.24
C GLY A 942 2.97 -19.85 25.54
N GLY A 943 4.20 -19.71 25.05
CA GLY A 943 5.07 -20.82 24.63
C GLY A 943 6.04 -21.24 25.75
N ILE A 944 7.16 -21.88 25.38
CA ILE A 944 8.22 -22.26 26.33
C ILE A 944 9.53 -21.62 25.89
N GLY A 945 10.02 -20.67 26.68
CA GLY A 945 11.35 -20.10 26.53
C GLY A 945 12.44 -21.05 26.98
N VAL A 946 13.50 -21.19 26.19
CA VAL A 946 14.68 -21.99 26.55
C VAL A 946 15.94 -21.14 26.37
N ILE A 947 16.76 -21.08 27.41
CA ILE A 947 18.07 -20.40 27.35
C ILE A 947 19.15 -21.33 26.82
N GLY A 948 20.06 -20.78 26.01
CA GLY A 948 21.25 -21.49 25.54
C GLY A 948 22.36 -21.51 26.58
N GLY A 949 22.66 -22.67 27.14
CA GLY A 949 23.67 -22.89 28.19
C GLY A 949 25.12 -22.98 27.72
N HIS A 950 25.40 -22.70 26.45
CA HIS A 950 26.74 -22.86 25.88
C HIS A 950 27.73 -21.86 26.49
N GLY A 951 28.83 -22.37 27.06
CA GLY A 951 29.92 -21.56 27.60
C GLY A 951 29.70 -21.04 29.03
N TYR A 952 28.55 -21.30 29.65
CA TYR A 952 28.32 -20.90 31.04
C TYR A 952 28.92 -21.88 32.05
N ASN A 953 29.49 -21.32 33.11
CA ASN A 953 29.77 -22.05 34.36
C ASN A 953 28.50 -22.03 35.25
N PRO A 954 28.48 -22.74 36.39
CA PRO A 954 27.30 -22.80 37.27
C PRO A 954 26.79 -21.43 37.73
N ASP A 955 27.67 -20.48 38.05
CA ASP A 955 27.26 -19.15 38.53
C ASP A 955 26.68 -18.30 37.39
N GLY A 956 27.32 -18.30 36.22
CA GLY A 956 26.82 -17.62 35.04
C GLY A 956 25.47 -18.17 34.58
N LEU A 957 25.27 -19.50 34.61
CA LEU A 957 23.97 -20.08 34.30
C LEU A 957 22.91 -19.65 35.33
N ARG A 958 23.28 -19.57 36.61
CA ARG A 958 22.38 -19.14 37.69
C ARG A 958 21.96 -17.67 37.50
N GLU A 959 22.90 -16.78 37.16
CA GLU A 959 22.62 -15.37 36.82
C GLU A 959 21.68 -15.23 35.63
N GLN A 960 21.90 -15.99 34.55
CA GLN A 960 21.03 -15.94 33.37
C GLN A 960 19.61 -16.43 33.68
N ILE A 961 19.47 -17.46 34.53
CA ILE A 961 18.15 -17.95 34.97
C ILE A 961 17.47 -16.92 35.88
N ASP A 962 18.21 -16.27 36.78
CA ASP A 962 17.67 -15.23 37.66
C ASP A 962 17.20 -14.01 36.83
N GLU A 963 17.96 -13.60 35.81
CA GLU A 963 17.53 -12.57 34.86
C GLU A 963 16.27 -13.00 34.08
N LEU A 964 16.20 -14.25 33.63
CA LEU A 964 15.03 -14.77 32.92
C LEU A 964 13.80 -14.67 33.81
N LYS A 965 13.91 -15.15 35.06
CA LYS A 965 12.83 -15.09 36.05
C LYS A 965 12.44 -13.67 36.39
N ALA A 966 13.38 -12.71 36.39
CA ALA A 966 13.07 -11.30 36.58
C ALA A 966 12.15 -10.78 35.46
N HIS A 967 12.32 -11.27 34.23
CA HIS A 967 11.51 -10.91 33.07
C HIS A 967 10.21 -11.72 32.87
N LEU A 968 10.02 -12.82 33.61
CA LEU A 968 8.75 -13.56 33.58
C LEU A 968 7.61 -12.76 34.21
N VAL A 969 6.43 -12.81 33.60
CA VAL A 969 5.19 -12.25 34.16
C VAL A 969 4.68 -13.16 35.27
N ASP A 970 4.54 -14.46 34.99
CA ASP A 970 4.31 -15.49 36.01
C ASP A 970 5.65 -16.08 36.42
N LYS A 971 6.04 -15.87 37.67
CA LYS A 971 7.35 -16.29 38.22
C LYS A 971 7.49 -17.81 38.32
N ASP A 972 6.38 -18.53 38.28
CA ASP A 972 6.34 -19.99 38.29
C ASP A 972 6.12 -20.58 36.87
N ALA A 973 6.08 -19.73 35.83
CA ALA A 973 5.91 -20.18 34.46
C ALA A 973 7.07 -21.08 33.99
N PRO A 974 6.78 -22.08 33.12
CA PRO A 974 7.78 -23.02 32.68
C PRO A 974 8.81 -22.37 31.75
N PHE A 975 10.08 -22.67 32.02
CA PHE A 975 11.21 -22.35 31.16
C PHE A 975 12.14 -23.56 31.03
N GLY A 976 13.02 -23.54 30.04
CA GLY A 976 14.00 -24.58 29.80
C GLY A 976 15.45 -24.10 29.78
N VAL A 977 16.37 -25.06 29.85
CA VAL A 977 17.81 -24.84 29.68
C VAL A 977 18.35 -25.85 28.69
N ASP A 978 19.04 -25.37 27.66
CA ASP A 978 19.68 -26.19 26.62
C ASP A 978 21.19 -26.26 26.84
N ILE A 979 21.74 -27.46 26.98
CA ILE A 979 23.19 -27.68 27.10
C ILE A 979 23.66 -28.59 25.96
N LEU A 980 24.71 -28.12 25.27
CA LEU A 980 25.40 -28.86 24.23
C LEU A 980 26.29 -29.96 24.85
N LEU A 981 25.96 -31.24 24.63
CA LEU A 981 26.67 -32.38 25.21
C LEU A 981 27.26 -33.30 24.14
N PRO A 982 28.34 -32.89 23.45
CA PRO A 982 29.00 -33.76 22.48
C PRO A 982 29.58 -35.00 23.16
N GLN A 983 29.47 -36.16 22.51
CA GLN A 983 30.16 -37.37 22.97
C GLN A 983 31.68 -37.15 22.95
N VAL A 984 32.35 -37.42 24.07
CA VAL A 984 33.81 -37.39 24.22
C VAL A 984 34.32 -38.81 24.46
N GLY A 985 35.45 -39.17 23.85
CA GLY A 985 36.04 -40.51 23.95
C GLY A 985 35.37 -41.59 23.08
N GLY A 986 35.97 -42.79 23.04
CA GLY A 986 35.52 -43.89 22.18
C GLY A 986 35.56 -43.53 20.69
N ASN A 987 34.47 -43.77 19.98
CA ASN A 987 34.33 -43.47 18.54
C ASN A 987 33.90 -42.00 18.26
N ALA A 988 34.12 -41.09 19.21
CA ALA A 988 33.84 -39.67 19.03
C ALA A 988 34.76 -39.03 17.97
N ARG A 989 34.32 -37.91 17.40
CA ARG A 989 35.18 -37.08 16.55
C ARG A 989 36.33 -36.54 17.39
N LYS A 990 37.55 -36.53 16.86
CA LYS A 990 38.74 -36.04 17.57
C LYS A 990 38.67 -34.55 17.94
N THR A 991 37.84 -33.78 17.24
CA THR A 991 37.54 -32.38 17.53
C THR A 991 36.53 -32.18 18.66
N ASN A 992 35.91 -33.25 19.17
CA ASN A 992 34.98 -33.13 20.30
C ASN A 992 35.76 -32.95 21.60
N TYR A 993 35.35 -31.96 22.39
CA TYR A 993 35.76 -31.77 23.77
C TYR A 993 34.52 -31.57 24.65
N ASP A 994 34.70 -31.67 25.97
CA ASP A 994 33.61 -31.44 26.91
C ASP A 994 33.34 -29.94 27.04
N TYR A 995 32.21 -29.49 26.50
CA TYR A 995 31.81 -28.08 26.51
C TYR A 995 31.45 -27.57 27.92
N THR A 996 31.27 -28.48 28.89
CA THR A 996 31.00 -28.14 30.29
C THR A 996 32.26 -28.05 31.14
N ALA A 997 33.44 -28.34 30.56
CA ALA A 997 34.72 -28.39 31.27
C ALA A 997 34.66 -29.22 32.57
N GLY A 998 33.96 -30.36 32.55
CA GLY A 998 33.76 -31.26 33.68
C GLY A 998 32.64 -30.87 34.65
N LYS A 999 31.93 -29.77 34.43
CA LYS A 999 30.94 -29.21 35.37
C LYS A 999 29.48 -29.60 35.09
N LEU A 1000 29.23 -30.59 34.24
CA LEU A 1000 27.88 -31.00 33.85
C LEU A 1000 26.95 -31.25 35.06
N MET A 1001 27.40 -31.97 36.08
CA MET A 1001 26.55 -32.27 37.23
C MET A 1001 26.22 -31.03 38.06
N GLU A 1002 27.15 -30.08 38.19
CA GLU A 1002 26.91 -28.80 38.87
C GLU A 1002 25.90 -27.94 38.09
N LEU A 1003 26.01 -27.91 36.76
CA LEU A 1003 25.04 -27.24 35.89
C LEU A 1003 23.64 -27.85 36.03
N ILE A 1004 23.55 -29.19 36.12
CA ILE A 1004 22.28 -29.89 36.37
C ILE A 1004 21.72 -29.53 37.74
N ASP A 1005 22.56 -29.43 38.77
CA ASP A 1005 22.10 -28.99 40.09
C ASP A 1005 21.54 -27.55 40.03
N VAL A 1006 22.13 -26.65 39.24
CA VAL A 1006 21.57 -25.30 39.00
C VAL A 1006 20.21 -25.38 38.31
N VAL A 1007 20.06 -26.21 37.27
CA VAL A 1007 18.80 -26.43 36.54
C VAL A 1007 17.71 -26.95 37.49
N VAL A 1008 18.03 -27.93 38.35
CA VAL A 1008 17.10 -28.49 39.33
C VAL A 1008 16.76 -27.48 40.42
N GLN A 1009 17.74 -26.81 41.01
CA GLN A 1009 17.53 -25.81 42.08
C GLN A 1009 16.71 -24.63 41.59
N SER A 1010 16.90 -24.23 40.33
CA SER A 1010 16.15 -23.14 39.72
C SER A 1010 14.74 -23.54 39.26
N LYS A 1011 14.34 -24.81 39.41
CA LYS A 1011 13.03 -25.33 38.98
C LYS A 1011 12.76 -25.13 37.48
N ALA A 1012 13.80 -25.22 36.64
CA ALA A 1012 13.59 -25.29 35.20
C ALA A 1012 12.66 -26.48 34.88
N ARG A 1013 11.75 -26.33 33.92
CA ARG A 1013 10.76 -27.37 33.63
C ARG A 1013 11.26 -28.40 32.63
N VAL A 1014 12.20 -28.00 31.77
CA VAL A 1014 12.82 -28.89 30.78
C VAL A 1014 14.32 -28.63 30.66
N PHE A 1015 15.08 -29.71 30.66
CA PHE A 1015 16.49 -29.75 30.29
C PHE A 1015 16.63 -30.32 28.89
N VAL A 1016 17.35 -29.63 28.02
CA VAL A 1016 17.54 -30.03 26.63
C VAL A 1016 19.00 -30.46 26.45
N SER A 1017 19.19 -31.71 26.04
CA SER A 1017 20.48 -32.23 25.61
C SER A 1017 20.60 -32.10 24.10
N ALA A 1018 21.35 -31.09 23.68
CA ALA A 1018 21.68 -30.87 22.28
C ALA A 1018 22.95 -31.64 21.88
N ILE A 1019 23.06 -31.98 20.59
CA ILE A 1019 24.24 -32.59 19.93
C ILE A 1019 24.55 -34.05 20.31
N GLY A 1020 24.27 -34.46 21.55
CA GLY A 1020 24.50 -35.81 22.05
C GLY A 1020 23.53 -36.19 23.16
N VAL A 1021 23.72 -37.37 23.73
CA VAL A 1021 22.90 -37.86 24.85
C VAL A 1021 23.66 -37.64 26.17
N PRO A 1022 22.97 -37.26 27.26
CA PRO A 1022 23.59 -37.08 28.56
C PRO A 1022 23.92 -38.45 29.20
N PRO A 1023 24.82 -38.49 30.20
CA PRO A 1023 25.02 -39.69 31.01
C PRO A 1023 23.74 -40.04 31.80
N ARG A 1024 23.52 -41.33 32.10
CA ARG A 1024 22.33 -41.78 32.86
C ARG A 1024 22.16 -41.03 34.19
N ALA A 1025 23.27 -40.79 34.91
CA ALA A 1025 23.28 -40.06 36.17
C ALA A 1025 22.72 -38.63 36.05
N ALA A 1026 22.89 -37.97 34.91
CA ALA A 1026 22.32 -36.66 34.65
C ALA A 1026 20.79 -36.74 34.52
N VAL A 1027 20.28 -37.72 33.77
CA VAL A 1027 18.84 -37.93 33.59
C VAL A 1027 18.18 -38.31 34.92
N ASP A 1028 18.79 -39.22 35.68
CA ASP A 1028 18.31 -39.60 37.02
C ASP A 1028 18.21 -38.39 37.95
N ARG A 1029 19.21 -37.50 37.90
CA ARG A 1029 19.24 -36.28 38.71
C ARG A 1029 18.15 -35.29 38.31
N LEU A 1030 17.92 -35.11 37.00
CA LEU A 1030 16.86 -34.26 36.45
C LEU A 1030 15.47 -34.78 36.85
N HIS A 1031 15.21 -36.07 36.65
CA HIS A 1031 13.94 -36.71 37.00
C HIS A 1031 13.66 -36.67 38.50
N ALA A 1032 14.67 -36.90 39.35
CA ALA A 1032 14.56 -36.74 40.80
C ALA A 1032 14.23 -35.30 41.21
N GLY A 1033 14.66 -34.32 40.42
CA GLY A 1033 14.36 -32.90 40.59
C GLY A 1033 13.05 -32.43 39.96
N GLY A 1034 12.27 -33.31 39.32
CA GLY A 1034 11.03 -32.94 38.65
C GLY A 1034 11.22 -32.21 37.30
N VAL A 1035 12.41 -32.29 36.70
CA VAL A 1035 12.77 -31.63 35.43
C VAL A 1035 12.66 -32.64 34.27
N LEU A 1036 11.94 -32.26 33.21
CA LEU A 1036 11.77 -33.09 32.01
C LEU A 1036 13.06 -33.15 31.20
N TYR A 1037 13.38 -34.33 30.67
CA TYR A 1037 14.53 -34.52 29.80
C TYR A 1037 14.11 -34.55 28.32
N MET A 1038 14.60 -33.57 27.57
CA MET A 1038 14.44 -33.46 26.12
C MET A 1038 15.76 -33.76 25.41
N ASN A 1039 15.74 -34.58 24.36
CA ASN A 1039 16.95 -34.89 23.58
C ASN A 1039 16.79 -34.59 22.10
N MET A 1040 17.80 -33.95 21.51
CA MET A 1040 17.83 -33.67 20.07
C MET A 1040 18.35 -34.85 19.25
N ILE A 1041 17.67 -35.15 18.14
CA ILE A 1041 18.09 -36.13 17.15
C ILE A 1041 18.08 -35.53 15.74
N GLY A 1042 19.09 -35.90 14.95
CA GLY A 1042 19.11 -35.64 13.51
C GLY A 1042 18.94 -36.92 12.67
N HIS A 1043 18.69 -38.08 13.29
CA HIS A 1043 18.56 -39.34 12.57
C HIS A 1043 17.66 -40.33 13.32
N PRO A 1044 16.76 -41.09 12.66
CA PRO A 1044 15.84 -42.04 13.31
C PRO A 1044 16.54 -43.09 14.19
N LYS A 1045 17.73 -43.56 13.78
CA LYS A 1045 18.57 -44.49 14.58
C LYS A 1045 18.89 -44.00 16.00
N HIS A 1046 18.82 -42.70 16.29
CA HIS A 1046 19.10 -42.16 17.62
C HIS A 1046 17.90 -42.31 18.57
N VAL A 1047 16.68 -42.57 18.07
CA VAL A 1047 15.45 -42.68 18.88
C VAL A 1047 15.60 -43.74 19.97
N GLN A 1048 16.07 -44.94 19.61
CA GLN A 1048 16.18 -46.05 20.57
C GLN A 1048 17.13 -45.70 21.72
N LYS A 1049 18.29 -45.10 21.42
CA LYS A 1049 19.25 -44.67 22.43
C LYS A 1049 18.67 -43.66 23.42
N CYS A 1050 17.76 -42.79 22.95
CA CYS A 1050 17.08 -41.82 23.81
C CYS A 1050 16.01 -42.51 24.68
N LEU A 1051 15.26 -43.47 24.11
CA LEU A 1051 14.28 -44.28 24.85
C LEU A 1051 14.93 -45.11 25.95
N ASP A 1052 16.10 -45.69 25.68
CA ASP A 1052 16.87 -46.48 26.67
C ASP A 1052 17.34 -45.62 27.86
N LEU A 1053 17.37 -44.28 27.70
CA LEU A 1053 17.69 -43.31 28.72
C LEU A 1053 16.46 -42.63 29.32
N ASP A 1054 15.25 -43.12 29.05
CA ASP A 1054 13.99 -42.59 29.57
C ASP A 1054 13.69 -41.14 29.14
N VAL A 1055 13.90 -40.82 27.86
CA VAL A 1055 13.55 -39.50 27.29
C VAL A 1055 12.05 -39.17 27.45
N ASP A 1056 11.75 -37.93 27.83
CA ASP A 1056 10.38 -37.44 27.98
C ASP A 1056 9.88 -36.74 26.71
N ILE A 1057 10.80 -36.01 26.05
CA ILE A 1057 10.54 -35.24 24.84
C ILE A 1057 11.66 -35.50 23.84
N LEU A 1058 11.30 -35.88 22.62
CA LEU A 1058 12.26 -36.02 21.54
C LEU A 1058 12.17 -34.82 20.60
N CYS A 1059 13.29 -34.13 20.38
CA CYS A 1059 13.39 -33.06 19.38
C CYS A 1059 13.95 -33.64 18.08
N ALA A 1060 13.14 -33.72 17.03
CA ALA A 1060 13.59 -34.15 15.72
C ALA A 1060 13.95 -32.93 14.87
N GLN A 1061 15.24 -32.74 14.60
CA GLN A 1061 15.79 -31.57 13.91
C GLN A 1061 16.17 -31.91 12.47
N GLY A 1062 15.43 -31.34 11.52
CA GLY A 1062 15.71 -31.45 10.09
C GLY A 1062 17.01 -30.73 9.68
N GLY A 1063 17.61 -31.18 8.58
CA GLY A 1063 18.84 -30.64 7.98
C GLY A 1063 18.76 -29.17 7.57
N GLU A 1064 17.57 -28.59 7.57
CA GLU A 1064 17.25 -27.20 7.30
C GLU A 1064 17.53 -26.28 8.50
N ALA A 1065 17.66 -26.83 9.70
CA ALA A 1065 17.88 -26.06 10.93
C ALA A 1065 19.23 -25.32 10.94
N GLY A 1066 19.25 -24.14 11.54
CA GLY A 1066 20.49 -23.39 11.83
C GLY A 1066 21.29 -24.01 12.97
N GLY A 1067 22.61 -23.82 12.97
CA GLY A 1067 23.49 -24.43 13.96
C GLY A 1067 23.71 -25.92 13.70
N HIS A 1068 23.96 -26.71 14.75
CA HIS A 1068 24.35 -28.11 14.59
C HIS A 1068 23.18 -28.92 14.03
N THR A 1069 23.36 -29.56 12.87
CA THR A 1069 22.28 -30.28 12.20
C THR A 1069 22.79 -31.50 11.41
N SER A 1070 21.86 -32.35 10.95
CA SER A 1070 22.14 -33.53 10.11
C SER A 1070 21.81 -33.28 8.63
N ASP A 1071 21.77 -34.35 7.83
CA ASP A 1071 21.41 -34.34 6.41
C ASP A 1071 19.92 -34.64 6.14
N ILE A 1072 19.18 -35.15 7.12
CA ILE A 1072 17.83 -35.66 6.86
C ILE A 1072 16.83 -34.50 6.84
N PRO A 1073 16.06 -34.31 5.75
CA PRO A 1073 15.06 -33.25 5.67
C PRO A 1073 13.97 -33.38 6.73
N PHE A 1074 13.42 -32.24 7.14
CA PHE A 1074 12.32 -32.12 8.10
C PHE A 1074 11.15 -33.04 7.76
N SER A 1075 10.66 -32.98 6.53
CA SER A 1075 9.51 -33.75 6.04
C SER A 1075 9.72 -35.27 6.09
N VAL A 1076 10.96 -35.73 6.20
CA VAL A 1076 11.33 -37.16 6.30
C VAL A 1076 11.59 -37.55 7.75
N LEU A 1077 12.30 -36.71 8.51
CA LEU A 1077 12.73 -37.04 9.86
C LEU A 1077 11.56 -37.07 10.86
N ILE A 1078 10.67 -36.07 10.82
CA ILE A 1078 9.55 -35.94 11.77
C ILE A 1078 8.63 -37.18 11.74
N PRO A 1079 8.06 -37.59 10.59
CA PRO A 1079 7.15 -38.74 10.56
C PRO A 1079 7.87 -40.07 10.88
N ALA A 1080 9.16 -40.19 10.52
CA ALA A 1080 9.95 -41.37 10.89
C ALA A 1080 10.15 -41.48 12.41
N ALA A 1081 10.44 -40.35 13.08
CA ALA A 1081 10.53 -40.29 14.54
C ALA A 1081 9.15 -40.57 15.19
N ALA A 1082 8.08 -39.97 14.68
CA ALA A 1082 6.71 -40.17 15.18
C ALA A 1082 6.31 -41.66 15.16
N LYS A 1083 6.64 -42.37 14.07
CA LYS A 1083 6.38 -43.81 13.93
C LYS A 1083 7.12 -44.64 15.00
N LEU A 1084 8.37 -44.30 15.30
CA LEU A 1084 9.19 -45.01 16.29
C LEU A 1084 8.75 -44.73 17.73
N LEU A 1085 8.16 -43.55 17.99
CA LEU A 1085 7.63 -43.15 19.30
C LEU A 1085 6.21 -43.67 19.57
N LYS A 1086 5.50 -44.21 18.57
CA LYS A 1086 4.13 -44.69 18.72
C LYS A 1086 4.02 -45.71 19.87
N GLY A 1087 3.20 -45.38 20.87
CA GLY A 1087 2.96 -46.23 22.05
C GLY A 1087 4.07 -46.22 23.10
N LYS A 1088 5.11 -45.40 22.95
CA LYS A 1088 6.16 -45.21 23.96
C LYS A 1088 5.71 -44.16 24.97
N LYS A 1089 5.91 -44.44 26.25
CA LYS A 1089 5.53 -43.55 27.36
C LYS A 1089 6.76 -43.10 28.14
N SER A 1090 6.73 -41.85 28.59
CA SER A 1090 7.69 -41.33 29.56
C SER A 1090 7.43 -41.98 30.91
N LYS A 1091 8.49 -42.50 31.55
CA LYS A 1091 8.38 -43.05 32.91
C LYS A 1091 8.12 -41.98 33.97
N MET A 1092 8.60 -40.76 33.73
CA MET A 1092 8.45 -39.63 34.65
C MET A 1092 7.02 -39.09 34.65
N THR A 1093 6.39 -38.97 33.47
CA THR A 1093 5.09 -38.29 33.33
C THR A 1093 3.92 -39.25 33.15
N GLY A 1094 4.17 -40.50 32.72
CA GLY A 1094 3.13 -41.45 32.32
C GLY A 1094 2.42 -41.11 30.99
N MET A 1095 2.72 -39.94 30.40
CA MET A 1095 2.23 -39.51 29.10
C MET A 1095 3.01 -40.21 27.97
N ASN A 1096 2.48 -40.13 26.74
CA ASN A 1096 3.27 -40.50 25.58
C ASN A 1096 4.55 -39.64 25.52
N VAL A 1097 5.66 -40.21 25.06
CA VAL A 1097 6.87 -39.42 24.77
C VAL A 1097 6.49 -38.39 23.71
N GLN A 1098 6.68 -37.11 24.03
CA GLN A 1098 6.29 -36.02 23.14
C GLN A 1098 7.32 -35.89 22.01
N LEU A 1099 6.85 -35.60 20.80
CA LEU A 1099 7.71 -35.28 19.66
C LEU A 1099 7.64 -33.77 19.41
N VAL A 1100 8.78 -33.10 19.34
CA VAL A 1100 8.90 -31.70 18.96
C VAL A 1100 9.67 -31.63 17.66
N ALA A 1101 9.14 -30.89 16.68
CA ALA A 1101 9.76 -30.75 15.37
C ALA A 1101 10.66 -29.49 15.33
N ALA A 1102 11.84 -29.60 14.73
CA ALA A 1102 12.80 -28.50 14.60
C ALA A 1102 13.42 -28.47 13.20
N GLY A 1103 13.88 -27.29 12.78
CA GLY A 1103 14.36 -27.07 11.41
C GLY A 1103 13.21 -26.86 10.43
N GLY A 1104 13.30 -25.88 9.54
CA GLY A 1104 12.19 -25.63 8.60
C GLY A 1104 10.95 -24.97 9.21
N VAL A 1105 11.05 -24.35 10.40
CA VAL A 1105 9.91 -23.70 11.08
C VAL A 1105 10.11 -22.19 11.15
N SER A 1106 9.17 -21.44 10.58
CA SER A 1106 9.18 -19.97 10.42
C SER A 1106 7.77 -19.36 10.46
N SER A 1107 6.76 -20.11 10.02
CA SER A 1107 5.39 -19.65 9.81
C SER A 1107 4.33 -20.60 10.39
N GLY A 1108 3.07 -20.17 10.40
CA GLY A 1108 1.95 -21.02 10.82
C GLY A 1108 1.75 -22.26 9.95
N GLU A 1109 2.04 -22.20 8.66
CA GLU A 1109 2.06 -23.35 7.75
C GLU A 1109 3.03 -24.42 8.24
N SER A 1110 4.25 -24.01 8.61
CA SER A 1110 5.28 -24.94 9.07
C SER A 1110 4.93 -25.57 10.42
N LEU A 1111 4.26 -24.83 11.33
CA LEU A 1111 3.70 -25.39 12.57
C LEU A 1111 2.55 -26.37 12.29
N ALA A 1112 1.59 -26.02 11.43
CA ALA A 1112 0.52 -26.95 11.05
C ALA A 1112 1.08 -28.22 10.40
N ALA A 1113 2.06 -28.09 9.51
CA ALA A 1113 2.74 -29.22 8.89
C ALA A 1113 3.44 -30.10 9.94
N ALA A 1114 4.16 -29.51 10.90
CA ALA A 1114 4.78 -30.26 12.00
C ALA A 1114 3.76 -31.11 12.76
N LEU A 1115 2.61 -30.52 13.13
CA LEU A 1115 1.54 -31.20 13.84
C LEU A 1115 0.96 -32.35 13.01
N MET A 1116 0.74 -32.13 11.71
CA MET A 1116 0.23 -33.16 10.78
C MET A 1116 1.25 -34.28 10.52
N LEU A 1117 2.54 -34.01 10.63
CA LEU A 1117 3.61 -35.02 10.56
C LEU A 1117 3.75 -35.83 11.86
N GLY A 1118 2.97 -35.53 12.89
CA GLY A 1118 2.91 -36.28 14.15
C GLY A 1118 3.68 -35.65 15.30
N ALA A 1119 4.14 -34.40 15.17
CA ALA A 1119 4.68 -33.65 16.29
C ALA A 1119 3.58 -33.11 17.20
N SER A 1120 3.95 -32.84 18.45
CA SER A 1120 3.12 -32.19 19.48
C SER A 1120 3.42 -30.70 19.62
N GLY A 1121 4.47 -30.20 18.95
CA GLY A 1121 4.81 -28.79 18.84
C GLY A 1121 6.13 -28.59 18.09
N VAL A 1122 6.60 -27.34 18.06
CA VAL A 1122 7.79 -26.93 17.31
C VAL A 1122 8.85 -26.30 18.20
N TRP A 1123 10.10 -26.45 17.78
CA TRP A 1123 11.29 -25.85 18.39
C TRP A 1123 11.93 -24.90 17.37
N VAL A 1124 11.83 -23.60 17.65
CA VAL A 1124 12.04 -22.54 16.66
C VAL A 1124 13.25 -21.70 17.03
N GLY A 1125 14.21 -21.63 16.10
CA GLY A 1125 15.42 -20.84 16.26
C GLY A 1125 15.46 -19.63 15.34
N THR A 1126 15.72 -19.86 14.06
CA THR A 1126 16.04 -18.82 13.07
C THR A 1126 15.03 -17.66 13.01
N ARG A 1127 13.73 -17.93 13.10
CA ARG A 1127 12.69 -16.89 13.14
C ARG A 1127 12.83 -15.94 14.33
N PHE A 1128 13.28 -16.44 15.48
CA PHE A 1128 13.47 -15.67 16.70
C PHE A 1128 14.80 -14.92 16.77
N ILE A 1129 15.75 -15.15 15.84
CA ILE A 1129 17.03 -14.42 15.83
C ILE A 1129 16.80 -12.91 15.63
N VAL A 1130 15.79 -12.55 14.85
CA VAL A 1130 15.43 -11.15 14.54
C VAL A 1130 14.37 -10.58 15.50
N ALA A 1131 14.08 -11.28 16.59
CA ALA A 1131 13.13 -10.81 17.59
C ALA A 1131 13.68 -9.58 18.34
N HIS A 1132 12.82 -8.65 18.75
CA HIS A 1132 13.26 -7.47 19.50
C HIS A 1132 13.98 -7.80 20.80
N GLU A 1133 13.61 -8.92 21.42
CA GLU A 1133 14.17 -9.42 22.68
C GLU A 1133 15.42 -10.29 22.49
N ALA A 1134 15.81 -10.59 21.24
CA ALA A 1134 16.93 -11.46 20.93
C ALA A 1134 18.27 -10.80 21.29
N GLY A 1135 19.17 -11.60 21.88
CA GLY A 1135 20.55 -11.19 22.17
C GLY A 1135 21.48 -11.23 20.96
N ALA A 1136 20.96 -11.57 19.77
CA ALA A 1136 21.74 -11.64 18.55
C ALA A 1136 22.29 -10.25 18.16
N SER A 1137 23.54 -10.18 17.72
CA SER A 1137 24.15 -8.93 17.26
C SER A 1137 23.38 -8.35 16.09
N LYS A 1138 23.42 -7.03 15.90
CA LYS A 1138 22.79 -6.39 14.73
C LYS A 1138 23.25 -7.02 13.42
N ALA A 1139 24.53 -7.34 13.28
CA ALA A 1139 25.08 -8.02 12.11
C ALA A 1139 24.47 -9.42 11.90
N HIS A 1140 24.26 -10.20 12.97
CA HIS A 1140 23.60 -11.51 12.87
C HIS A 1140 22.12 -11.37 12.48
N GLN A 1141 21.42 -10.39 13.03
CA GLN A 1141 20.03 -10.10 12.63
C GLN A 1141 19.94 -9.68 11.17
N GLU A 1142 20.81 -8.77 10.71
CA GLU A 1142 20.85 -8.35 9.30
C GLU A 1142 21.24 -9.51 8.37
N ALA A 1143 22.13 -10.41 8.81
CA ALA A 1143 22.49 -11.59 8.04
C ALA A 1143 21.31 -12.57 7.88
N VAL A 1144 20.36 -12.61 8.83
CA VAL A 1144 19.09 -13.34 8.68
C VAL A 1144 18.14 -12.59 7.75
N LEU A 1145 17.93 -11.29 7.95
CA LEU A 1145 16.99 -10.46 7.17
C LEU A 1145 17.37 -10.34 5.69
N SER A 1146 18.67 -10.38 5.39
CA SER A 1146 19.21 -10.33 4.03
C SER A 1146 19.34 -11.72 3.38
N ALA A 1147 18.92 -12.79 4.07
CA ALA A 1147 19.08 -14.13 3.54
C ALA A 1147 18.05 -14.50 2.48
N THR A 1148 18.53 -15.24 1.48
CA THR A 1148 17.73 -16.04 0.57
C THR A 1148 17.80 -17.52 0.95
N HIS A 1149 17.00 -18.36 0.30
CA HIS A 1149 16.99 -19.81 0.52
C HIS A 1149 18.34 -20.49 0.21
N ASP A 1150 19.17 -19.86 -0.61
CA ASP A 1150 20.46 -20.40 -1.05
C ASP A 1150 21.64 -19.90 -0.21
N ASP A 1151 21.44 -18.97 0.72
CA ASP A 1151 22.54 -18.30 1.41
C ASP A 1151 23.08 -19.04 2.63
N THR A 1152 22.57 -20.24 2.91
CA THR A 1152 23.09 -21.07 3.99
C THR A 1152 23.81 -22.29 3.45
N MET A 1153 24.85 -22.71 4.16
CA MET A 1153 25.53 -23.97 3.89
C MET A 1153 25.86 -24.68 5.18
N ARG A 1154 26.18 -25.98 5.07
CA ARG A 1154 26.67 -26.75 6.20
C ARG A 1154 28.18 -26.86 6.09
N SER A 1155 28.86 -26.59 7.20
CA SER A 1155 30.31 -26.64 7.28
C SER A 1155 30.75 -27.32 8.57
N VAL A 1156 31.92 -27.95 8.54
CA VAL A 1156 32.55 -28.53 9.74
C VAL A 1156 33.68 -27.67 10.30
N ILE A 1157 34.01 -26.54 9.67
CA ILE A 1157 35.24 -25.79 9.99
C ILE A 1157 35.25 -25.13 11.38
N PHE A 1158 34.06 -24.86 11.94
CA PHE A 1158 33.91 -24.17 13.22
C PHE A 1158 33.89 -25.10 14.44
N SER A 1159 33.45 -26.35 14.29
CA SER A 1159 33.33 -27.26 15.44
C SER A 1159 33.66 -28.73 15.12
N GLY A 1160 34.11 -29.04 13.91
CA GLY A 1160 34.31 -30.40 13.40
C GLY A 1160 33.01 -31.20 13.22
N ARG A 1161 31.85 -30.57 13.45
CA ARG A 1161 30.49 -31.13 13.29
C ARG A 1161 29.73 -30.25 12.30
N PRO A 1162 28.82 -30.82 11.49
CA PRO A 1162 28.05 -30.04 10.53
C PRO A 1162 27.23 -28.95 11.25
N LEU A 1163 27.55 -27.71 10.94
CA LEU A 1163 26.90 -26.49 11.38
C LEU A 1163 26.29 -25.80 10.17
N ARG A 1164 24.99 -25.50 10.18
CA ARG A 1164 24.36 -24.67 9.15
C ARG A 1164 24.51 -23.19 9.50
N ILE A 1165 25.13 -22.46 8.58
CA ILE A 1165 25.63 -21.10 8.76
C ILE A 1165 25.43 -20.28 7.48
N ARG A 1166 25.46 -18.95 7.61
CA ARG A 1166 25.53 -18.02 6.48
C ARG A 1166 26.77 -18.29 5.62
N LYS A 1167 26.61 -18.32 4.31
CA LYS A 1167 27.73 -18.36 3.35
C LYS A 1167 28.51 -17.04 3.43
N THR A 1168 29.83 -17.14 3.54
CA THR A 1168 30.76 -16.02 3.34
C THR A 1168 31.87 -16.46 2.38
N PRO A 1169 32.58 -15.53 1.72
CA PRO A 1169 33.72 -15.89 0.87
C PRO A 1169 34.77 -16.74 1.60
N TYR A 1170 35.00 -16.46 2.89
CA TYR A 1170 35.89 -17.24 3.75
C TYR A 1170 35.42 -18.70 3.90
N ILE A 1171 34.13 -18.91 4.22
CA ILE A 1171 33.57 -20.26 4.38
C ILE A 1171 33.55 -21.01 3.04
N LEU A 1172 33.21 -20.34 1.94
CA LEU A 1172 33.22 -20.92 0.60
C LEU A 1172 34.62 -21.35 0.18
N ASN A 1173 35.65 -20.55 0.50
CA ASN A 1173 37.03 -20.93 0.24
C ASN A 1173 37.41 -22.25 0.92
N TRP A 1174 37.02 -22.41 2.18
CA TRP A 1174 37.23 -23.66 2.91
C TRP A 1174 36.49 -24.84 2.27
N GLU A 1175 35.20 -24.68 2.02
CA GLU A 1175 34.31 -25.77 1.59
C GLU A 1175 34.47 -26.13 0.10
N GLU A 1176 34.94 -25.22 -0.74
CA GLU A 1176 35.11 -25.46 -2.19
C GLU A 1176 36.56 -25.75 -2.59
N LYS A 1177 37.54 -25.13 -1.92
CA LYS A 1177 38.95 -25.16 -2.36
C LYS A 1177 39.89 -25.90 -1.41
N ARG A 1178 39.52 -26.07 -0.13
CA ARG A 1178 40.41 -26.61 0.92
C ARG A 1178 39.86 -27.87 1.59
N GLN A 1179 39.04 -28.66 0.90
CA GLN A 1179 38.38 -29.84 1.47
C GLN A 1179 39.36 -30.90 2.01
N ASP A 1180 40.51 -31.08 1.38
CA ASP A 1180 41.52 -32.04 1.85
C ASP A 1180 42.24 -31.55 3.11
N GLU A 1181 42.43 -30.24 3.26
CA GLU A 1181 42.92 -29.63 4.51
C GLU A 1181 41.90 -29.79 5.62
N ILE A 1182 40.60 -29.57 5.36
CA ILE A 1182 39.52 -29.83 6.33
C ILE A 1182 39.63 -31.27 6.85
N LYS A 1183 39.77 -32.25 5.96
CA LYS A 1183 39.92 -33.67 6.35
C LYS A 1183 41.17 -33.89 7.19
N ALA A 1184 42.32 -33.35 6.78
CA ALA A 1184 43.59 -33.53 7.48
C ALA A 1184 43.58 -32.90 8.89
N LEU A 1185 43.12 -31.65 9.00
CA LEU A 1185 43.05 -30.91 10.27
C LEU A 1185 42.07 -31.57 11.24
N THR A 1186 40.85 -31.86 10.79
CA THR A 1186 39.84 -32.50 11.66
C THR A 1186 40.22 -33.93 12.05
N ALA A 1187 40.96 -34.67 11.21
CA ALA A 1187 41.53 -35.98 11.55
C ALA A 1187 42.66 -35.91 12.59
N ASN A 1188 43.26 -34.74 12.79
CA ASN A 1188 44.23 -34.45 13.85
C ASN A 1188 43.59 -33.77 15.06
N GLY A 1189 42.27 -33.55 15.06
CA GLY A 1189 41.55 -32.88 16.15
C GLY A 1189 41.68 -31.36 16.14
N ILE A 1190 42.21 -30.78 15.07
CA ILE A 1190 42.40 -29.34 14.90
C ILE A 1190 41.19 -28.77 14.14
N LEU A 1191 40.63 -27.65 14.62
CA LEU A 1191 39.55 -26.95 13.92
C LEU A 1191 40.14 -26.05 12.82
N PRO A 1192 39.65 -26.16 11.56
CA PRO A 1192 40.16 -25.34 10.46
C PRO A 1192 40.15 -23.83 10.72
N VAL A 1193 39.07 -23.28 11.32
CA VAL A 1193 39.01 -21.86 11.67
C VAL A 1193 40.06 -21.44 12.71
N GLN A 1194 40.35 -22.32 13.67
CA GLN A 1194 41.35 -22.07 14.70
C GLN A 1194 42.76 -22.17 14.12
N HIS A 1195 42.99 -23.11 13.21
CA HIS A 1195 44.26 -23.23 12.51
C HIS A 1195 44.58 -21.95 11.71
N ASP A 1196 43.63 -21.45 10.92
CA ASP A 1196 43.82 -20.20 10.17
C ASP A 1196 44.09 -19.01 11.11
N ALA A 1197 43.33 -18.87 12.20
CA ALA A 1197 43.53 -17.79 13.18
C ALA A 1197 44.89 -17.87 13.89
N GLU A 1198 45.42 -19.07 14.15
CA GLU A 1198 46.74 -19.27 14.77
C GLU A 1198 47.89 -19.04 13.80
N GLN A 1199 47.72 -19.37 12.50
CA GLN A 1199 48.74 -19.15 11.47
C GLN A 1199 48.78 -17.68 10.99
N HIS A 1200 47.66 -16.97 11.08
CA HIS A 1200 47.50 -15.60 10.58
C HIS A 1200 46.84 -14.69 11.63
N PRO A 1201 47.50 -14.44 12.77
CA PRO A 1201 46.90 -13.73 13.91
C PRO A 1201 46.58 -12.25 13.64
N ASP A 1202 47.16 -11.66 12.60
CA ASP A 1202 46.97 -10.25 12.22
C ASP A 1202 46.09 -10.09 10.95
N ASP A 1203 45.47 -11.16 10.45
CA ASP A 1203 44.63 -11.12 9.25
C ASP A 1203 43.19 -10.75 9.61
N GLU A 1204 42.81 -9.50 9.34
CA GLU A 1204 41.49 -8.95 9.65
C GLU A 1204 40.33 -9.73 9.01
N ASP A 1205 40.50 -10.29 7.80
CA ASP A 1205 39.42 -11.06 7.13
C ASP A 1205 39.17 -12.41 7.84
N ILE A 1206 40.24 -13.06 8.32
CA ILE A 1206 40.12 -14.27 9.14
C ILE A 1206 39.47 -13.91 10.48
N LEU A 1207 39.94 -12.86 11.14
CA LEU A 1207 39.43 -12.40 12.44
C LEU A 1207 37.94 -12.01 12.40
N ASP A 1208 37.49 -11.36 11.32
CA ASP A 1208 36.09 -10.98 11.13
C ASP A 1208 35.17 -12.18 10.84
N ASN A 1209 35.72 -13.29 10.35
CA ASN A 1209 34.97 -14.51 10.01
C ASN A 1209 35.09 -15.64 11.05
N ILE A 1210 35.78 -15.44 12.19
CA ILE A 1210 35.94 -16.48 13.21
C ILE A 1210 34.62 -16.89 13.87
N HIS A 1211 33.63 -15.99 13.86
CA HIS A 1211 32.32 -16.20 14.46
C HIS A 1211 31.24 -16.36 13.37
N PRO A 1212 30.66 -17.55 13.20
CA PRO A 1212 29.68 -17.78 12.15
C PRO A 1212 28.31 -17.21 12.52
N PHE A 1213 27.59 -16.67 11.53
CA PHE A 1213 26.16 -16.39 11.67
C PHE A 1213 25.35 -17.68 11.52
N LEU A 1214 24.98 -18.29 12.65
CA LEU A 1214 24.16 -19.51 12.68
C LEU A 1214 22.73 -19.19 12.23
N MET A 1215 22.25 -19.83 11.17
CA MET A 1215 20.88 -19.66 10.67
C MET A 1215 20.45 -20.84 9.81
N GLY A 1216 19.15 -21.16 9.82
CA GLY A 1216 18.57 -22.22 9.00
C GLY A 1216 18.17 -21.71 7.61
N ILE A 1217 17.76 -22.64 6.74
CA ILE A 1217 17.29 -22.31 5.38
C ILE A 1217 16.12 -21.32 5.41
N VAL A 1218 15.26 -21.44 6.43
CA VAL A 1218 14.11 -20.55 6.63
C VAL A 1218 14.49 -19.08 6.88
N ALA A 1219 15.77 -18.74 7.03
CA ALA A 1219 16.20 -17.34 7.01
C ALA A 1219 15.72 -16.63 5.72
N GLY A 1220 15.64 -17.36 4.60
CA GLY A 1220 15.05 -16.89 3.34
C GLY A 1220 13.59 -16.44 3.41
N GLU A 1221 12.87 -16.82 4.46
CA GLU A 1221 11.46 -16.48 4.69
C GLU A 1221 11.29 -15.43 5.80
N VAL A 1222 12.37 -15.02 6.47
CA VAL A 1222 12.33 -14.07 7.59
C VAL A 1222 12.69 -12.67 7.08
N ASN A 1223 11.68 -11.90 6.69
CA ASN A 1223 11.84 -10.60 6.02
C ASN A 1223 11.61 -9.36 6.91
N HIS A 1224 11.24 -9.54 8.19
CA HIS A 1224 10.98 -8.44 9.10
C HIS A 1224 11.29 -8.79 10.56
N ARG A 1225 11.54 -7.75 11.36
CA ARG A 1225 11.69 -7.84 12.81
C ARG A 1225 10.31 -7.81 13.48
N SER A 1226 10.14 -8.57 14.54
CA SER A 1226 8.92 -8.64 15.34
C SER A 1226 9.27 -8.87 16.81
N SER A 1227 8.37 -8.60 17.73
CA SER A 1227 8.48 -9.08 19.10
C SER A 1227 8.32 -10.61 19.16
N ALA A 1228 8.88 -11.23 20.20
CA ALA A 1228 8.70 -12.67 20.42
C ALA A 1228 7.22 -13.07 20.51
N ARG A 1229 6.38 -12.19 21.05
CA ARG A 1229 4.92 -12.40 21.12
C ARG A 1229 4.28 -12.42 19.74
N GLU A 1230 4.60 -11.46 18.87
CA GLU A 1230 4.06 -11.42 17.51
C GLU A 1230 4.45 -12.67 16.73
N ILE A 1231 5.69 -13.17 16.90
CA ILE A 1231 6.14 -14.41 16.28
C ILE A 1231 5.31 -15.61 16.79
N VAL A 1232 5.09 -15.72 18.09
CA VAL A 1232 4.26 -16.80 18.66
C VAL A 1232 2.81 -16.72 18.15
N ASP A 1233 2.24 -15.52 18.13
CA ASP A 1233 0.87 -15.29 17.65
C ASP A 1233 0.75 -15.60 16.15
N GLU A 1234 1.71 -15.19 15.32
CA GLU A 1234 1.78 -15.49 13.88
C GLU A 1234 1.82 -17.00 13.62
N LEU A 1235 2.70 -17.72 14.32
CA LEU A 1235 2.81 -19.18 14.20
C LEU A 1235 1.49 -19.86 14.56
N VAL A 1236 0.87 -19.48 15.69
CA VAL A 1236 -0.32 -20.15 16.20
C VAL A 1236 -1.56 -19.82 15.37
N ASP A 1237 -1.72 -18.57 14.98
CA ASP A 1237 -2.88 -18.10 14.23
C ASP A 1237 -2.89 -18.69 12.82
N GLY A 1238 -1.74 -18.62 12.12
CA GLY A 1238 -1.59 -19.25 10.81
C GLY A 1238 -1.77 -20.76 10.88
N ALA A 1239 -1.24 -21.43 11.91
CA ALA A 1239 -1.42 -22.87 12.05
C ALA A 1239 -2.90 -23.25 12.29
N ALA A 1240 -3.61 -22.52 13.14
CA ALA A 1240 -5.01 -22.77 13.42
C ALA A 1240 -5.89 -22.58 12.17
N GLU A 1241 -5.58 -21.58 11.35
CA GLU A 1241 -6.23 -21.36 10.06
C GLU A 1241 -5.98 -22.53 9.10
N ARG A 1242 -4.72 -22.95 8.93
CA ARG A 1242 -4.36 -24.04 8.01
C ARG A 1242 -4.98 -25.38 8.42
N LEU A 1243 -5.03 -25.67 9.72
CA LEU A 1243 -5.71 -26.86 10.24
C LEU A 1243 -7.22 -26.81 9.97
N ARG A 1244 -7.85 -25.63 10.11
CA ARG A 1244 -9.27 -25.45 9.79
C ARG A 1244 -9.53 -25.65 8.30
N LEU A 1245 -8.73 -25.05 7.43
CA LEU A 1245 -8.86 -25.23 5.98
C LEU A 1245 -8.68 -26.70 5.58
N GLY A 1246 -7.69 -27.39 6.15
CA GLY A 1246 -7.47 -28.81 5.92
C GLY A 1246 -8.67 -29.68 6.31
N SER A 1247 -9.41 -29.28 7.36
CA SER A 1247 -10.63 -30.00 7.77
C SER A 1247 -11.78 -29.90 6.75
N VAL A 1248 -11.88 -28.79 6.01
CA VAL A 1248 -12.90 -28.61 4.96
C VAL A 1248 -12.58 -29.46 3.71
N SER A 1249 -11.31 -29.80 3.50
CA SER A 1249 -10.87 -30.67 2.42
C SER A 1249 -11.14 -32.17 2.67
N LEU A 1250 -11.63 -32.54 3.86
CA LEU A 1250 -12.02 -33.91 4.17
C LEU A 1250 -13.50 -34.11 3.82
N VAL A 1251 -13.81 -35.17 3.06
CA VAL A 1251 -15.20 -35.61 2.90
C VAL A 1251 -15.65 -36.11 4.27
N ASN A 1252 -16.64 -35.43 4.87
CA ASN A 1252 -17.28 -35.93 6.07
C ASN A 1252 -17.88 -37.30 5.75
N GLU A 1253 -17.31 -38.38 6.29
CA GLU A 1253 -18.02 -39.65 6.33
C GLU A 1253 -19.33 -39.39 7.09
N SER A 1254 -20.44 -39.55 6.39
CA SER A 1254 -21.78 -39.56 6.98
C SER A 1254 -21.77 -40.52 8.16
N LYS A 1255 -21.84 -39.98 9.38
CA LYS A 1255 -22.14 -40.78 10.56
C LYS A 1255 -23.61 -41.17 10.51
N LEU A 1256 -23.87 -42.37 9.97
CA LEU A 1256 -24.91 -43.23 10.50
C LEU A 1256 -24.45 -43.78 11.86
#